data_AF-A0A0F3IND2-F1
#
_entry.id   AF-A0A0F3IND2-F1
#
_cell.length_a   1.000
_cell.length_b   1.000
_cell.length_c   1.000
_cell.angle_alpha   90.00
_cell.angle_beta   90.00
_cell.angle_gamma   90.00
#
_symmetry.space_group_name_H-M   'P 1'
#
loop_
_entity.id
_entity.type
_entity.pdbx_description
1 polymer ?
#
loop_
_entity_poly.entity_id
_entity_poly.type
_entity_poly.pdbx_seq_one_letter_code
_entity_poly.pdbx_strand_id
1 'polypeptide(L)'
;MPDDRLLVVPNAAIQQNPRIGVFAHIFYPDLCEEMLTACNHIPGNCRVFISTDTLIKAKEISVYCEQFSKHPFEIRVLPNRGRDIAPMICGYRDRINEVDYGVHIHSKRSSHFRSSFADGWRKHGIYGNLGSTELVQNILTVLADERIGAYAPDHYEAIRPAVQWTGNFSTVKQLLELAGEDISKDHHLDFPSGSMFWFKTKALKPLLDLKLRPFHFEAEQGQTDNTLAHALERSLFYFVEIAGFAWIMGKRVSGAAAADSVLMLQAPGFNLNHVANRIFPTNKELGGLRRYFGNCTRFLARPSLITKPRINLLLPTLNQGQGHIDIDSALALFNAIKHALGDGVDARIITTDVSPEQLFNPPEGYQLTTPHDKDQAGVNNIADAAQRFRFPFFVRKTDIFIATAWWTATHALDLLSQQDALFGVQTRQFVYFIQDVEHSYYPWSSLSTWAEQSYKHPDKIIPVFQTEMVSDYFRQHDYFNHGYVVYPAMNLAIKSAITYQANKEKLVLLLVRPHIERFNTPFIDVMIRTAIDADPVFWSDWRFIALGDHISATTFKTAIEVDVIGEVSPQQYAGLASKAALGVALMASPQPSYTALELAEAGVLVLTNAYANKNMALLHDNITSFEKFDVVDASQQLKRMAEHWLTNPTQGWQGQAHINWFYDNAAITTAKAAEIAKEIQAKLIQ
;
A
#
# COMPACT_ATOMS: atom_id res chain seq x y z
N MET A 1 -8.79 1.61 -18.79
CA MET A 1 -8.40 2.70 -17.86
C MET A 1 -9.55 3.71 -17.75
N PRO A 2 -9.74 4.42 -16.61
CA PRO A 2 -10.66 5.56 -16.63
C PRO A 2 -10.18 6.54 -17.71
N ASP A 3 -11.10 7.23 -18.37
CA ASP A 3 -10.74 8.30 -19.32
C ASP A 3 -10.33 9.54 -18.49
N ASP A 4 -9.25 9.42 -17.69
CA ASP A 4 -8.67 10.50 -16.87
C ASP A 4 -7.94 11.54 -17.74
N ARG A 5 -8.23 11.53 -19.04
CA ARG A 5 -7.58 12.37 -20.03
C ARG A 5 -8.09 13.78 -19.89
N LEU A 6 -7.14 14.70 -19.75
CA LEU A 6 -7.49 16.09 -19.73
C LEU A 6 -8.02 16.48 -21.11
N LEU A 7 -9.26 16.97 -21.11
CA LEU A 7 -9.86 17.59 -22.28
C LEU A 7 -9.56 19.07 -22.26
N VAL A 8 -8.55 19.41 -23.06
CA VAL A 8 -7.96 20.74 -23.10
C VAL A 8 -8.85 21.66 -23.95
N VAL A 9 -9.59 22.56 -23.30
CA VAL A 9 -10.31 23.65 -23.98
C VAL A 9 -9.60 24.98 -23.78
N PRO A 10 -9.45 25.78 -24.85
CA PRO A 10 -8.93 27.15 -24.80
C PRO A 10 -9.56 27.98 -23.69
N ASN A 11 -8.82 28.29 -22.61
CA ASN A 11 -9.00 29.61 -22.00
C ASN A 11 -7.88 30.08 -21.06
N ALA A 12 -7.58 31.36 -21.25
CA ALA A 12 -6.72 32.28 -20.52
C ALA A 12 -5.19 32.12 -20.60
N ALA A 13 -4.58 33.30 -20.69
CA ALA A 13 -3.18 33.54 -20.99
C ALA A 13 -2.26 33.29 -19.79
N ILE A 14 -1.10 32.70 -20.08
CA ILE A 14 0.00 32.54 -19.12
C ILE A 14 0.71 33.87 -18.95
N GLN A 15 0.89 34.30 -17.71
CA GLN A 15 1.56 35.55 -17.31
C GLN A 15 3.10 35.51 -17.42
N GLN A 16 3.69 34.39 -17.83
CA GLN A 16 5.13 34.22 -17.98
C GLN A 16 5.54 34.01 -19.44
N ASN A 17 6.72 34.50 -19.81
CA ASN A 17 7.33 34.30 -21.13
C ASN A 17 8.44 33.21 -21.03
N PRO A 18 8.07 31.92 -20.91
CA PRO A 18 9.05 30.84 -20.75
C PRO A 18 9.89 30.67 -22.01
N ARG A 19 11.11 30.14 -21.86
CA ARG A 19 11.95 29.73 -22.99
C ARG A 19 11.46 28.38 -23.50
N ILE A 20 11.02 28.34 -24.75
CA ILE A 20 10.46 27.15 -25.39
C ILE A 20 11.40 26.65 -26.48
N GLY A 21 11.69 25.34 -26.46
CA GLY A 21 12.44 24.66 -27.52
C GLY A 21 11.57 23.68 -28.29
N VAL A 22 11.49 23.82 -29.62
CA VAL A 22 10.97 22.76 -30.48
C VAL A 22 12.14 21.89 -30.92
N PHE A 23 12.15 20.61 -30.54
CA PHE A 23 13.15 19.64 -30.96
C PHE A 23 12.56 18.81 -32.10
N ALA A 24 12.83 19.20 -33.33
CA ALA A 24 12.27 18.59 -34.53
C ALA A 24 13.29 17.66 -35.21
N HIS A 25 12.96 16.38 -35.39
CA HIS A 25 13.73 15.49 -36.26
C HIS A 25 13.10 15.42 -37.66
N ILE A 26 13.76 16.02 -38.65
CA ILE A 26 13.27 16.11 -40.03
C ILE A 26 14.13 15.22 -40.94
N PHE A 27 13.64 13.99 -41.16
CA PHE A 27 14.22 13.04 -42.11
C PHE A 27 13.67 13.22 -43.53
N TYR A 28 12.39 13.58 -43.65
CA TYR A 28 11.67 13.88 -44.90
C TYR A 28 11.45 15.40 -45.02
N PRO A 29 12.22 16.12 -45.87
CA PRO A 29 12.15 17.57 -46.01
C PRO A 29 10.82 18.11 -46.56
N ASP A 30 10.11 17.31 -47.37
CA ASP A 30 8.82 17.68 -47.95
C ASP A 30 7.70 17.88 -46.91
N LEU A 31 7.93 17.46 -45.67
CA LEU A 31 7.03 17.69 -44.53
C LEU A 31 7.40 18.94 -43.71
N CYS A 32 8.44 19.69 -44.08
CA CYS A 32 8.89 20.88 -43.34
C CYS A 32 7.81 21.94 -43.22
N GLU A 33 7.14 22.26 -44.33
CA GLU A 33 6.11 23.32 -44.35
C GLU A 33 5.01 23.06 -43.32
N GLU A 34 4.48 21.83 -43.28
CA GLU A 34 3.45 21.43 -42.30
C GLU A 34 3.96 21.55 -40.86
N MET A 35 5.18 21.05 -40.60
CA MET A 35 5.76 21.08 -39.26
C MET A 35 6.06 22.50 -38.78
N LEU A 36 6.69 23.33 -39.62
CA LEU A 36 7.03 24.72 -39.28
C LEU A 36 5.77 25.58 -39.11
N THR A 37 4.75 25.37 -39.94
CA THR A 37 3.46 26.04 -39.79
C THR A 37 2.81 25.67 -38.46
N ALA A 38 2.87 24.41 -38.04
CA ALA A 38 2.38 24.01 -36.72
C ALA A 38 3.21 24.64 -35.57
N CYS A 39 4.54 24.73 -35.73
CA CYS A 39 5.42 25.38 -34.74
C CYS A 39 5.08 26.86 -34.52
N ASN A 40 4.57 27.55 -35.55
CA ASN A 40 4.19 28.97 -35.48
C ASN A 40 2.99 29.25 -34.55
N HIS A 41 2.30 28.22 -34.07
CA HIS A 41 1.29 28.34 -33.03
C HIS A 41 1.89 28.58 -31.63
N ILE A 42 3.20 28.39 -31.44
CA ILE A 42 3.84 28.62 -30.15
C ILE A 42 4.02 30.13 -29.92
N PRO A 43 3.41 30.72 -28.87
CA PRO A 43 3.61 32.13 -28.57
C PRO A 43 4.95 32.37 -27.85
N GLY A 44 5.45 33.61 -27.93
CA GLY A 44 6.54 34.08 -27.07
C GLY A 44 7.94 33.59 -27.47
N ASN A 45 8.79 33.38 -26.46
CA ASN A 45 10.21 33.07 -26.63
C ASN A 45 10.44 31.59 -27.04
N CYS A 46 10.24 31.29 -28.32
CA CYS A 46 10.45 29.97 -28.90
C CYS A 46 11.64 29.92 -29.86
N ARG A 47 12.38 28.81 -29.85
CA ARG A 47 13.42 28.48 -30.83
C ARG A 47 13.24 27.05 -31.37
N VAL A 48 13.45 26.86 -32.67
CA VAL A 48 13.31 25.56 -33.35
C VAL A 48 14.68 24.92 -33.58
N PHE A 49 14.93 23.80 -32.93
CA PHE A 49 16.13 22.99 -33.05
C PHE A 49 15.84 21.79 -33.96
N ILE A 50 16.44 21.79 -35.16
CA ILE A 50 16.12 20.83 -36.21
C ILE A 50 17.30 19.88 -36.43
N SER A 51 17.04 18.58 -36.43
CA SER A 51 18.04 17.58 -36.82
C SER A 51 17.69 16.94 -38.16
N THR A 52 18.71 16.60 -38.94
CA THR A 52 18.60 15.81 -40.17
C THR A 52 19.87 14.99 -40.39
N ASP A 53 19.95 14.17 -41.43
CA ASP A 53 21.03 13.20 -41.64
C ASP A 53 22.04 13.57 -42.73
N THR A 54 21.76 14.58 -43.56
CA THR A 54 22.66 15.01 -44.62
C THR A 54 22.72 16.53 -44.76
N LEU A 55 23.85 17.04 -45.28
CA LEU A 55 24.01 18.47 -45.60
C LEU A 55 23.04 18.93 -46.69
N ILE A 56 22.67 18.05 -47.63
CA ILE A 56 21.72 18.36 -48.70
C ILE A 56 20.35 18.66 -48.11
N LYS A 57 19.83 17.74 -47.27
CA LYS A 57 18.57 17.96 -46.56
C LYS A 57 18.65 19.18 -45.64
N ALA A 58 19.76 19.40 -44.94
CA ALA A 58 19.92 20.57 -44.08
C ALA A 58 19.78 21.89 -44.86
N LYS A 59 20.35 21.96 -46.07
CA LYS A 59 20.23 23.12 -46.94
C LYS A 59 18.79 23.34 -47.42
N GLU A 60 18.12 22.26 -47.84
CA GLU A 60 16.70 22.31 -48.23
C GLU A 60 15.80 22.76 -47.07
N ILE A 61 15.98 22.17 -45.89
CA ILE A 61 15.26 22.53 -44.67
C ILE A 61 15.50 23.99 -44.29
N SER A 62 16.72 24.52 -44.47
CA SER A 62 17.03 25.95 -44.20
C SER A 62 16.16 26.88 -45.04
N VAL A 63 15.94 26.56 -46.32
CA VAL A 63 15.06 27.34 -47.21
C VAL A 63 13.63 27.33 -46.69
N TYR A 64 13.12 26.17 -46.28
CA TYR A 64 11.80 26.08 -45.65
C TYR A 64 11.72 26.89 -44.34
N CYS A 65 12.78 26.88 -43.52
CA CYS A 65 12.81 27.63 -42.27
C CYS A 65 12.75 29.14 -42.49
N GLU A 66 13.52 29.66 -43.46
CA GLU A 66 13.50 31.08 -43.84
C GLU A 66 12.14 31.52 -44.38
N GLN A 67 11.44 30.64 -45.10
CA GLN A 67 10.15 30.95 -45.70
C GLN A 67 8.98 30.83 -44.71
N PHE A 68 8.96 29.78 -43.89
CA PHE A 68 7.78 29.39 -43.12
C PHE A 68 7.90 29.56 -41.61
N SER A 69 9.10 29.66 -41.04
CA SER A 69 9.27 29.77 -39.58
C SER A 69 9.15 31.21 -39.09
N LYS A 70 8.34 31.44 -38.05
CA LYS A 70 8.30 32.71 -37.30
C LYS A 70 9.32 32.77 -36.15
N HIS A 71 10.03 31.68 -35.91
CA HIS A 71 10.93 31.53 -34.77
C HIS A 71 12.38 31.37 -35.25
N PRO A 72 13.37 31.82 -34.46
CA PRO A 72 14.76 31.49 -34.72
C PRO A 72 14.94 29.97 -34.77
N PHE A 73 15.88 29.52 -35.62
CA PHE A 73 16.15 28.09 -35.78
C PHE A 73 17.65 27.76 -35.71
N GLU A 74 17.94 26.49 -35.46
CA GLU A 74 19.28 25.89 -35.53
C GLU A 74 19.15 24.53 -36.22
N ILE A 75 20.01 24.23 -37.19
CA ILE A 75 20.01 22.96 -37.91
C ILE A 75 21.31 22.20 -37.61
N ARG A 76 21.20 20.93 -37.20
CA ARG A 76 22.34 20.02 -37.00
C ARG A 76 22.20 18.81 -37.91
N VAL A 77 23.29 18.46 -38.58
CA VAL A 77 23.42 17.18 -39.29
C VAL A 77 23.98 16.14 -38.34
N LEU A 78 23.24 15.04 -38.14
CA LEU A 78 23.55 13.98 -37.20
C LEU A 78 23.52 12.62 -37.90
N PRO A 79 24.23 11.60 -37.40
CA PRO A 79 24.14 10.26 -37.98
C PRO A 79 22.70 9.75 -38.00
N ASN A 80 22.29 9.07 -39.08
CA ASN A 80 20.99 8.38 -39.15
C ASN A 80 20.99 7.13 -38.25
N ARG A 81 20.91 7.35 -36.93
CA ARG A 81 21.04 6.33 -35.90
C ARG A 81 20.17 6.70 -34.70
N GLY A 82 19.42 5.72 -34.18
CA GLY A 82 18.50 5.95 -33.06
C GLY A 82 17.26 6.78 -33.40
N ARG A 83 16.94 6.88 -34.71
CA ARG A 83 15.72 7.49 -35.27
C ARG A 83 15.56 8.93 -34.80
N ASP A 84 14.40 9.30 -34.29
CA ASP A 84 14.06 10.62 -33.76
C ASP A 84 14.59 10.83 -32.32
N ILE A 85 14.67 9.77 -31.51
CA ILE A 85 15.08 9.83 -30.10
C ILE A 85 16.54 10.26 -29.93
N ALA A 86 17.49 9.62 -30.62
CA ALA A 86 18.91 9.93 -30.43
C ALA A 86 19.27 11.37 -30.87
N PRO A 87 18.78 11.89 -32.01
CA PRO A 87 18.92 13.30 -32.35
C PRO A 87 18.43 14.26 -31.26
N MET A 88 17.30 13.95 -30.61
CA MET A 88 16.81 14.75 -29.48
C MET A 88 17.76 14.67 -28.27
N ILE A 89 17.94 13.50 -27.67
CA ILE A 89 18.59 13.39 -26.34
C ILE A 89 20.13 13.36 -26.39
N CYS A 90 20.70 13.07 -27.56
CA CYS A 90 22.15 13.11 -27.79
C CYS A 90 22.55 14.34 -28.59
N GLY A 91 21.84 14.61 -29.69
CA GLY A 91 22.18 15.67 -30.64
C GLY A 91 21.90 17.07 -30.11
N TYR A 92 20.88 17.24 -29.27
CA TYR A 92 20.45 18.54 -28.74
C TYR A 92 20.42 18.61 -27.21
N ARG A 93 21.14 17.74 -26.51
CA ARG A 93 21.20 17.74 -25.03
C ARG A 93 21.60 19.09 -24.44
N ASP A 94 22.59 19.73 -25.03
CA ASP A 94 23.05 21.07 -24.65
C ASP A 94 21.93 22.09 -24.74
N ARG A 95 21.12 22.04 -25.81
CA ARG A 95 19.99 22.94 -26.02
C ARG A 95 18.78 22.63 -25.16
N ILE A 96 18.52 21.36 -24.84
CA ILE A 96 17.46 20.98 -23.88
C ILE A 96 17.70 21.65 -22.53
N ASN A 97 18.96 21.77 -22.09
CA ASN A 97 19.30 22.42 -20.81
C ASN A 97 19.10 23.96 -20.82
N GLU A 98 18.88 24.59 -21.98
CA GLU A 98 18.74 26.04 -22.14
C GLU A 98 17.28 26.51 -22.12
N VAL A 99 16.31 25.59 -22.20
CA VAL A 99 14.88 25.90 -22.25
C VAL A 99 14.17 25.50 -20.97
N ASP A 100 13.01 26.12 -20.72
CA ASP A 100 12.15 25.77 -19.58
C ASP A 100 11.21 24.61 -19.97
N TYR A 101 10.66 24.68 -21.19
CA TYR A 101 9.81 23.66 -21.80
C TYR A 101 10.34 23.25 -23.17
N GLY A 102 10.25 21.96 -23.47
CA GLY A 102 10.55 21.39 -24.78
C GLY A 102 9.34 20.68 -25.38
N VAL A 103 9.24 20.68 -26.71
CA VAL A 103 8.33 19.80 -27.45
C VAL A 103 9.12 19.02 -28.49
N HIS A 104 8.94 17.71 -28.52
CA HIS A 104 9.55 16.86 -29.54
C HIS A 104 8.53 16.52 -30.62
N ILE A 105 8.95 16.66 -31.88
CA ILE A 105 8.17 16.28 -33.07
C ILE A 105 9.10 15.70 -34.14
N HIS A 106 8.57 14.94 -35.08
CA HIS A 106 9.38 14.37 -36.16
C HIS A 106 8.62 14.20 -37.48
N SER A 107 9.35 14.13 -38.60
CA SER A 107 8.76 13.92 -39.93
C SER A 107 8.68 12.44 -40.35
N LYS A 108 9.06 11.49 -39.49
CA LYS A 108 9.08 10.05 -39.81
C LYS A 108 7.75 9.58 -40.44
N ARG A 109 7.86 8.88 -41.55
CA ARG A 109 6.78 8.11 -42.17
C ARG A 109 6.83 6.68 -41.65
N SER A 110 5.71 6.16 -41.18
CA SER A 110 5.61 4.74 -40.81
C SER A 110 5.45 3.89 -42.08
N SER A 111 6.54 3.72 -42.84
CA SER A 111 6.60 3.05 -44.15
C SER A 111 6.09 1.59 -44.14
N HIS A 112 5.96 0.99 -42.96
CA HIS A 112 5.43 -0.36 -42.76
C HIS A 112 3.90 -0.43 -42.79
N PHE A 113 3.21 0.71 -42.70
CA PHE A 113 1.76 0.80 -42.78
C PHE A 113 1.33 1.43 -44.11
N ARG A 114 0.06 1.25 -44.48
CA ARG A 114 -0.54 1.97 -45.63
C ARG A 114 -0.34 3.48 -45.43
N SER A 115 -0.02 4.21 -46.50
CA SER A 115 0.33 5.64 -46.45
C SER A 115 -0.69 6.49 -45.69
N SER A 116 -2.00 6.26 -45.90
CA SER A 116 -3.08 6.96 -45.20
C SER A 116 -3.06 6.76 -43.68
N PHE A 117 -2.66 5.57 -43.20
CA PHE A 117 -2.52 5.29 -41.77
C PHE A 117 -1.30 6.01 -41.19
N ALA A 118 -0.15 5.92 -41.87
CA ALA A 118 1.09 6.54 -41.41
C ALA A 118 0.96 8.07 -41.32
N ASP A 119 0.31 8.68 -42.31
CA ASP A 119 0.00 10.11 -42.30
C ASP A 119 -0.99 10.49 -41.21
N GLY A 120 -2.03 9.67 -40.99
CA GLY A 120 -2.99 9.88 -39.91
C GLY A 120 -2.33 9.93 -38.52
N TRP A 121 -1.45 8.96 -38.22
CA TRP A 121 -0.74 8.91 -36.94
C TRP A 121 0.22 10.10 -36.76
N ARG A 122 1.00 10.43 -37.79
CA ARG A 122 1.91 11.59 -37.75
C ARG A 122 1.15 12.89 -37.53
N LYS A 123 0.05 13.11 -38.27
CA LYS A 123 -0.82 14.28 -38.09
C LYS A 123 -1.44 14.32 -36.70
N HIS A 124 -1.87 13.18 -36.18
CA HIS A 124 -2.38 13.07 -34.81
C HIS A 124 -1.35 13.54 -33.78
N GLY A 125 -0.09 13.09 -33.88
CA GLY A 125 1.00 13.52 -32.99
C GLY A 125 1.33 15.01 -33.11
N ILE A 126 1.48 15.54 -34.34
CA ILE A 126 1.80 16.95 -34.57
C ILE A 126 0.67 17.85 -34.10
N TYR A 127 -0.56 17.64 -34.57
CA TYR A 127 -1.69 18.51 -34.24
C TYR A 127 -2.21 18.30 -32.81
N GLY A 128 -1.91 17.16 -32.18
CA GLY A 128 -2.17 16.95 -30.75
C GLY A 128 -1.24 17.73 -29.82
N ASN A 129 -0.07 18.16 -30.32
CA ASN A 129 0.89 18.98 -29.58
C ASN A 129 0.89 20.46 -30.03
N LEU A 130 0.64 20.73 -31.31
CA LEU A 130 0.85 22.03 -31.98
C LEU A 130 -0.32 22.43 -32.90
N GLY A 131 -1.52 21.91 -32.64
CA GLY A 131 -2.68 22.06 -33.52
C GLY A 131 -3.23 23.48 -33.66
N SER A 132 -3.09 24.31 -32.62
CA SER A 132 -3.49 25.71 -32.61
C SER A 132 -2.77 26.47 -31.49
N THR A 133 -2.78 27.80 -31.55
CA THR A 133 -2.17 28.65 -30.51
C THR A 133 -2.79 28.43 -29.15
N GLU A 134 -4.11 28.22 -29.11
CA GLU A 134 -4.86 28.01 -27.89
C GLU A 134 -4.56 26.66 -27.23
N LEU A 135 -4.43 25.60 -28.03
CA LEU A 135 -4.01 24.29 -27.53
C LEU A 135 -2.63 24.39 -26.87
N VAL A 136 -1.68 25.05 -27.52
CA VAL A 136 -0.33 25.24 -26.98
C VAL A 136 -0.37 26.04 -25.68
N GLN A 137 -1.12 27.13 -25.62
CA GLN A 137 -1.28 27.92 -24.39
C GLN A 137 -1.82 27.06 -23.24
N ASN A 138 -2.82 26.21 -23.49
CA ASN A 138 -3.35 25.36 -22.44
C ASN A 138 -2.33 24.29 -21.97
N ILE A 139 -1.58 23.68 -22.89
CA ILE A 139 -0.52 22.72 -22.54
C ILE A 139 0.53 23.42 -21.67
N LEU A 140 0.93 24.63 -22.04
CA LEU A 140 1.86 25.43 -21.24
C LEU A 140 1.25 25.79 -19.87
N THR A 141 -0.05 26.04 -19.75
CA THR A 141 -0.74 26.28 -18.46
C THR A 141 -0.68 25.03 -17.59
N VAL A 142 -0.89 23.85 -18.17
CA VAL A 142 -0.74 22.56 -17.47
C VAL A 142 0.71 22.38 -16.99
N LEU A 143 1.68 22.66 -17.85
CA LEU A 143 3.11 22.56 -17.51
C LEU A 143 3.59 23.69 -16.59
N ALA A 144 2.81 24.75 -16.37
CA ALA A 144 3.13 25.76 -15.37
C ALA A 144 2.97 25.21 -13.95
N ASP A 145 2.12 24.20 -13.74
CA ASP A 145 1.99 23.52 -12.45
C ASP A 145 3.29 22.79 -12.09
N GLU A 146 3.89 23.09 -10.94
CA GLU A 146 5.20 22.56 -10.54
C GLU A 146 5.26 21.02 -10.48
N ARG A 147 4.13 20.34 -10.31
CA ARG A 147 4.03 18.88 -10.18
C ARG A 147 4.03 18.16 -11.53
N ILE A 148 3.59 18.81 -12.60
CA ILE A 148 3.47 18.19 -13.92
C ILE A 148 4.76 18.36 -14.72
N GLY A 149 5.32 17.26 -15.20
CA GLY A 149 6.60 17.22 -15.92
C GLY A 149 6.45 17.00 -17.43
N ALA A 150 5.34 16.42 -17.87
CA ALA A 150 5.11 16.14 -19.27
C ALA A 150 3.63 16.15 -19.65
N TYR A 151 3.38 16.44 -20.92
CA TYR A 151 2.10 16.30 -21.58
C TYR A 151 2.29 15.58 -22.90
N ALA A 152 1.43 14.62 -23.23
CA ALA A 152 1.37 14.04 -24.56
C ALA A 152 -0.10 13.91 -25.03
N PRO A 153 -0.34 13.95 -26.36
CA PRO A 153 -1.65 13.58 -26.87
C PRO A 153 -1.94 12.09 -26.61
N ASP A 154 -3.22 11.77 -26.46
CA ASP A 154 -3.70 10.38 -26.38
C ASP A 154 -3.20 9.56 -27.57
N HIS A 155 -3.11 8.24 -27.39
CA HIS A 155 -2.73 7.35 -28.48
C HIS A 155 -3.66 7.51 -29.67
N TYR A 156 -3.08 7.49 -30.87
CA TYR A 156 -3.86 7.37 -32.08
C TYR A 156 -4.60 6.02 -32.04
N GLU A 157 -5.93 6.03 -32.08
CA GLU A 157 -6.73 4.86 -31.66
C GLU A 157 -6.31 3.54 -32.34
N ALA A 158 -5.91 3.62 -33.62
CA ALA A 158 -5.51 2.45 -34.39
C ALA A 158 -4.17 1.81 -33.95
N ILE A 159 -3.35 2.48 -33.13
CA ILE A 159 -2.13 1.92 -32.53
C ILE A 159 -2.31 1.48 -31.07
N ARG A 160 -3.48 1.69 -30.47
CA ARG A 160 -3.74 1.35 -29.06
C ARG A 160 -3.38 -0.11 -28.72
N PRO A 161 -3.64 -1.12 -29.59
CA PRO A 161 -3.20 -2.50 -29.34
C PRO A 161 -1.68 -2.70 -29.32
N ALA A 162 -0.90 -1.76 -29.86
CA ALA A 162 0.57 -1.79 -29.89
C ALA A 162 1.21 -1.13 -28.64
N VAL A 163 0.41 -0.54 -27.75
CA VAL A 163 0.85 0.02 -26.46
C VAL A 163 1.09 -1.13 -25.48
N GLN A 164 2.23 -1.79 -25.66
CA GLN A 164 2.67 -2.94 -24.88
C GLN A 164 4.20 -3.01 -24.87
N TRP A 165 4.75 -3.74 -23.89
CA TRP A 165 6.18 -3.87 -23.70
C TRP A 165 6.94 -4.46 -24.91
N THR A 166 6.26 -5.35 -25.66
CA THR A 166 6.86 -6.17 -26.74
C THR A 166 8.20 -6.78 -26.31
N GLY A 167 9.22 -6.84 -27.18
CA GLY A 167 10.55 -7.31 -26.81
C GLY A 167 11.44 -6.23 -26.19
N ASN A 168 10.91 -5.03 -25.91
CA ASN A 168 11.70 -3.93 -25.32
C ASN A 168 11.85 -4.00 -23.80
N PHE A 169 11.05 -4.83 -23.10
CA PHE A 169 11.02 -4.83 -21.64
C PHE A 169 12.40 -4.98 -20.99
N SER A 170 13.24 -5.90 -21.49
CA SER A 170 14.59 -6.10 -20.94
C SER A 170 15.46 -4.86 -21.04
N THR A 171 15.38 -4.14 -22.15
CA THR A 171 16.13 -2.91 -22.40
C THR A 171 15.60 -1.76 -21.55
N VAL A 172 14.27 -1.64 -21.42
CA VAL A 172 13.66 -0.65 -20.51
C VAL A 172 14.08 -0.91 -19.08
N LYS A 173 14.03 -2.17 -18.62
CA LYS A 173 14.47 -2.54 -17.28
C LYS A 173 15.92 -2.11 -17.04
N GLN A 174 16.84 -2.42 -17.94
CA GLN A 174 18.25 -2.00 -17.83
C GLN A 174 18.41 -0.46 -17.80
N LEU A 175 17.62 0.28 -18.58
CA LEU A 175 17.65 1.75 -18.56
C LEU A 175 17.20 2.33 -17.22
N LEU A 176 16.14 1.77 -16.63
CA LEU A 176 15.64 2.22 -15.33
C LEU A 176 16.58 1.79 -14.19
N GLU A 177 17.23 0.62 -14.29
CA GLU A 177 18.28 0.19 -13.37
C GLU A 177 19.45 1.17 -13.34
N LEU A 178 19.87 1.69 -14.50
CA LEU A 178 20.88 2.77 -14.58
C LEU A 178 20.43 4.07 -13.93
N ALA A 179 19.12 4.29 -13.83
CA ALA A 179 18.52 5.42 -13.12
C ALA A 179 18.24 5.10 -11.63
N GLY A 180 18.60 3.91 -11.15
CA GLY A 180 18.45 3.48 -9.77
C GLY A 180 17.10 2.87 -9.43
N GLU A 181 16.33 2.42 -10.42
CA GLU A 181 14.97 1.88 -10.26
C GLU A 181 14.84 0.46 -10.84
N ASP A 182 13.89 -0.33 -10.33
CA ASP A 182 13.59 -1.68 -10.84
C ASP A 182 12.12 -1.79 -11.25
N ILE A 183 11.85 -2.52 -12.33
CA ILE A 183 10.50 -2.78 -12.83
C ILE A 183 10.29 -4.27 -13.14
N SER A 184 9.03 -4.68 -13.10
CA SER A 184 8.53 -5.98 -13.58
C SER A 184 7.58 -5.78 -14.77
N LYS A 185 7.28 -6.85 -15.52
CA LYS A 185 6.36 -6.80 -16.66
C LYS A 185 4.93 -6.41 -16.25
N ASP A 186 4.60 -6.58 -14.98
CA ASP A 186 3.32 -6.23 -14.41
C ASP A 186 3.17 -4.70 -14.25
N HIS A 187 4.27 -3.93 -14.23
CA HIS A 187 4.16 -2.48 -14.13
C HIS A 187 3.38 -1.88 -15.31
N HIS A 188 2.57 -0.88 -15.00
CA HIS A 188 1.72 -0.23 -15.98
C HIS A 188 2.55 0.48 -17.05
N LEU A 189 2.25 0.23 -18.32
CA LEU A 189 2.93 0.88 -19.43
C LEU A 189 2.03 1.92 -20.09
N ASP A 190 2.48 3.17 -20.02
CA ASP A 190 2.01 4.27 -20.87
C ASP A 190 3.23 5.10 -21.31
N PHE A 191 3.14 5.74 -22.46
CA PHE A 191 4.22 6.52 -23.06
C PHE A 191 3.69 7.40 -24.20
N PRO A 192 4.39 8.50 -24.56
CA PRO A 192 4.02 9.30 -25.73
C PRO A 192 4.27 8.50 -27.01
N SER A 193 3.24 7.84 -27.51
CA SER A 193 3.34 6.98 -28.69
C SER A 193 3.68 7.76 -29.97
N GLY A 194 4.76 7.38 -30.63
CA GLY A 194 5.39 8.16 -31.70
C GLY A 194 6.35 9.23 -31.17
N SER A 195 6.76 9.14 -29.91
CA SER A 195 7.70 10.04 -29.21
C SER A 195 7.41 11.54 -29.32
N MET A 196 6.19 11.97 -29.69
CA MET A 196 5.83 13.39 -29.82
C MET A 196 5.10 13.90 -28.57
N PHE A 197 5.76 14.74 -27.78
CA PHE A 197 5.24 15.20 -26.50
C PHE A 197 5.92 16.48 -26.03
N TRP A 198 5.29 17.15 -25.08
CA TRP A 198 5.85 18.26 -24.33
C TRP A 198 6.46 17.78 -23.01
N PHE A 199 7.55 18.43 -22.59
CA PHE A 199 8.23 18.13 -21.34
C PHE A 199 8.81 19.39 -20.69
N LYS A 200 8.91 19.38 -19.36
CA LYS A 200 9.82 20.24 -18.61
C LYS A 200 11.23 19.72 -18.75
N THR A 201 12.20 20.62 -18.94
CA THR A 201 13.63 20.25 -18.95
C THR A 201 14.03 19.48 -17.69
N LYS A 202 13.53 19.90 -16.52
CA LYS A 202 13.79 19.22 -15.24
C LYS A 202 13.22 17.79 -15.19
N ALA A 203 12.13 17.51 -15.91
CA ALA A 203 11.48 16.20 -15.91
C ALA A 203 12.22 15.15 -16.74
N LEU A 204 12.98 15.56 -17.77
CA LEU A 204 13.84 14.65 -18.53
C LEU A 204 15.25 14.53 -17.96
N LYS A 205 15.59 15.27 -16.91
CA LYS A 205 16.94 15.29 -16.35
C LYS A 205 17.51 13.90 -16.02
N PRO A 206 16.78 12.97 -15.37
CA PRO A 206 17.31 11.63 -15.09
C PRO A 206 17.72 10.87 -16.35
N LEU A 207 16.95 11.00 -17.44
CA LEU A 207 17.29 10.42 -18.74
C LEU A 207 18.55 11.07 -19.34
N LEU A 208 18.64 12.40 -19.32
CA LEU A 208 19.78 13.13 -19.88
C LEU A 208 21.08 12.87 -19.10
N ASP A 209 20.98 12.61 -17.80
CA ASP A 209 22.10 12.30 -16.92
C ASP A 209 22.71 10.91 -17.19
N LEU A 210 21.98 9.99 -17.84
CA LEU A 210 22.55 8.75 -18.38
C LEU A 210 23.62 9.01 -19.45
N LYS A 211 23.67 10.23 -19.99
CA LYS A 211 24.66 10.71 -20.95
C LYS A 211 24.83 9.81 -22.17
N LEU A 212 23.74 9.16 -22.61
CA LEU A 212 23.72 8.29 -23.79
C LEU A 212 24.38 8.96 -25.00
N ARG A 213 24.91 8.16 -25.92
CA ARG A 213 25.63 8.66 -27.11
C ARG A 213 25.09 7.95 -28.34
N PRO A 214 25.20 8.54 -29.54
CA PRO A 214 24.67 7.93 -30.75
C PRO A 214 25.16 6.49 -30.98
N PHE A 215 26.39 6.16 -30.55
CA PHE A 215 26.95 4.81 -30.69
C PHE A 215 26.33 3.74 -29.78
N HIS A 216 25.52 4.11 -28.79
CA HIS A 216 24.76 3.14 -27.97
C HIS A 216 23.50 2.64 -28.66
N PHE A 217 22.99 3.39 -29.65
CA PHE A 217 21.83 2.98 -30.44
C PHE A 217 22.23 1.98 -31.52
N GLU A 218 21.33 1.18 -32.04
CA GLU A 218 21.59 0.28 -33.15
C GLU A 218 21.80 1.08 -34.45
N ALA A 219 22.63 0.57 -35.38
CA ALA A 219 22.72 1.13 -36.72
C ALA A 219 21.38 0.94 -37.45
N GLU A 220 20.89 1.94 -38.19
CA GLU A 220 19.59 1.83 -38.89
C GLU A 220 19.69 0.81 -40.02
N GLN A 221 18.89 -0.25 -39.92
CA GLN A 221 18.73 -1.32 -40.92
C GLN A 221 17.24 -1.55 -41.24
N GLY A 222 16.37 -0.57 -40.92
CA GLY A 222 14.92 -0.68 -41.09
C GLY A 222 14.23 -1.47 -39.97
N GLN A 223 14.83 -1.55 -38.77
CA GLN A 223 14.27 -2.31 -37.65
C GLN A 223 12.93 -1.72 -37.18
N THR A 224 11.90 -2.54 -36.98
CA THR A 224 10.57 -2.04 -36.58
C THR A 224 10.34 -2.00 -35.08
N ASP A 225 11.10 -2.78 -34.30
CA ASP A 225 10.97 -2.91 -32.84
C ASP A 225 12.29 -3.41 -32.22
N ASN A 226 12.36 -3.54 -30.89
CA ASN A 226 13.50 -4.10 -30.14
C ASN A 226 14.80 -3.32 -30.35
N THR A 227 14.72 -1.99 -30.29
CA THR A 227 15.89 -1.11 -30.37
C THR A 227 15.94 -0.21 -29.15
N LEU A 228 17.12 0.33 -28.84
CA LEU A 228 17.26 1.30 -27.75
C LEU A 228 16.32 2.51 -27.92
N ALA A 229 16.05 2.94 -29.16
CA ALA A 229 15.11 4.03 -29.43
C ALA A 229 13.66 3.68 -29.01
N HIS A 230 13.17 2.48 -29.33
CA HIS A 230 11.83 2.03 -28.94
C HIS A 230 11.72 1.74 -27.43
N ALA A 231 12.79 1.25 -26.81
CA ALA A 231 12.88 1.11 -25.37
C ALA A 231 12.81 2.48 -24.67
N LEU A 232 13.58 3.45 -25.16
CA LEU A 232 13.55 4.81 -24.62
C LEU A 232 12.17 5.44 -24.74
N GLU A 233 11.52 5.35 -25.90
CA GLU A 233 10.14 5.81 -26.11
C GLU A 233 9.19 5.27 -25.02
N ARG A 234 9.20 3.95 -24.78
CA ARG A 234 8.38 3.27 -23.76
C ARG A 234 8.73 3.63 -22.31
N SER A 235 9.90 4.24 -22.08
CA SER A 235 10.38 4.60 -20.75
C SER A 235 10.23 6.10 -20.43
N LEU A 236 9.79 6.93 -21.38
CA LEU A 236 9.79 8.39 -21.22
C LEU A 236 9.00 8.86 -20.01
N PHE A 237 7.79 8.33 -19.79
CA PHE A 237 6.99 8.68 -18.61
C PHE A 237 7.58 8.15 -17.31
N TYR A 238 8.23 6.99 -17.31
CA TYR A 238 8.99 6.52 -16.15
C TYR A 238 10.09 7.51 -15.75
N PHE A 239 10.83 8.06 -16.72
CA PHE A 239 11.85 9.07 -16.42
C PHE A 239 11.27 10.39 -15.87
N VAL A 240 10.06 10.78 -16.33
CA VAL A 240 9.31 11.91 -15.75
C VAL A 240 8.96 11.64 -14.28
N GLU A 241 8.50 10.42 -13.98
CA GLU A 241 8.15 10.02 -12.61
C GLU A 241 9.37 9.89 -11.70
N ILE A 242 10.49 9.37 -12.19
CA ILE A 242 11.81 9.33 -11.51
C ILE A 242 12.28 10.73 -11.14
N ALA A 243 12.03 11.72 -12.01
CA ALA A 243 12.34 13.11 -11.73
C ALA A 243 11.43 13.72 -10.63
N GLY A 244 10.41 12.99 -10.17
CA GLY A 244 9.45 13.41 -9.15
C GLY A 244 8.25 14.16 -9.71
N PHE A 245 8.00 14.08 -11.03
CA PHE A 245 6.88 14.75 -11.67
C PHE A 245 5.80 13.76 -12.12
N ALA A 246 4.56 14.22 -12.20
CA ALA A 246 3.49 13.50 -12.87
C ALA A 246 3.46 13.85 -14.38
N TRP A 247 2.69 13.10 -15.16
CA TRP A 247 2.46 13.36 -16.58
C TRP A 247 0.97 13.34 -16.93
N ILE A 248 0.58 13.98 -18.02
CA ILE A 248 -0.81 14.07 -18.46
C ILE A 248 -0.94 13.58 -19.90
N MET A 249 -1.99 12.82 -20.17
CA MET A 249 -2.42 12.46 -21.52
C MET A 249 -3.64 13.27 -21.90
N GLY A 250 -3.53 14.08 -22.96
CA GLY A 250 -4.60 14.95 -23.44
C GLY A 250 -5.41 14.30 -24.56
N LYS A 251 -6.73 14.35 -24.47
CA LYS A 251 -7.60 13.89 -25.57
C LYS A 251 -8.06 15.09 -26.39
N ARG A 252 -8.05 14.96 -27.71
CA ARG A 252 -8.59 15.98 -28.61
C ARG A 252 -10.07 15.65 -28.85
N VAL A 253 -10.95 16.60 -28.54
CA VAL A 253 -12.38 16.47 -28.82
C VAL A 253 -12.81 17.66 -29.68
N SER A 254 -13.63 17.38 -30.70
CA SER A 254 -14.14 18.38 -31.63
C SER A 254 -15.68 18.33 -31.68
N GLY A 255 -16.31 19.47 -31.96
CA GLY A 255 -17.77 19.56 -32.11
C GLY A 255 -18.53 19.55 -30.77
N ALA A 256 -19.83 19.23 -30.80
CA ALA A 256 -20.71 19.25 -29.63
C ALA A 256 -20.23 18.35 -28.46
N ALA A 257 -19.53 17.25 -28.77
CA ALA A 257 -18.94 16.36 -27.78
C ALA A 257 -17.87 17.03 -26.90
N ALA A 258 -17.28 18.14 -27.35
CA ALA A 258 -16.32 18.91 -26.56
C ALA A 258 -17.01 19.66 -25.41
N ALA A 259 -18.24 20.14 -25.56
CA ALA A 259 -18.89 20.92 -24.50
C ALA A 259 -19.18 20.08 -23.24
N ASP A 260 -19.52 18.80 -23.41
CA ASP A 260 -19.95 17.92 -22.32
C ASP A 260 -18.80 17.15 -21.63
N SER A 261 -17.63 17.09 -22.27
CA SER A 261 -16.52 16.25 -21.78
C SER A 261 -15.37 17.07 -21.17
N VAL A 262 -15.44 18.40 -21.22
CA VAL A 262 -14.29 19.27 -20.97
C VAL A 262 -14.06 19.56 -19.49
N LEU A 263 -12.81 19.32 -19.07
CA LEU A 263 -12.29 19.80 -17.80
C LEU A 263 -11.65 21.17 -18.03
N MET A 264 -12.36 22.23 -17.67
CA MET A 264 -11.80 23.58 -17.70
C MET A 264 -10.75 23.70 -16.58
N LEU A 265 -9.50 24.00 -16.94
CA LEU A 265 -8.40 24.25 -15.99
C LEU A 265 -8.72 25.34 -14.95
N GLN A 266 -9.71 26.19 -15.24
CA GLN A 266 -10.15 27.30 -14.40
C GLN A 266 -11.50 27.05 -13.70
N ALA A 267 -12.10 25.85 -13.82
CA ALA A 267 -13.35 25.57 -13.13
C ALA A 267 -13.13 25.65 -11.61
N PRO A 268 -14.02 26.35 -10.85
CA PRO A 268 -13.96 26.37 -9.40
C PRO A 268 -13.93 24.94 -8.83
N GLY A 269 -12.88 24.60 -8.08
CA GLY A 269 -12.68 23.27 -7.49
C GLY A 269 -11.96 22.25 -8.38
N PHE A 270 -11.52 22.62 -9.59
CA PHE A 270 -10.68 21.76 -10.42
C PHE A 270 -9.29 21.57 -9.78
N ASN A 271 -8.92 20.32 -9.51
CA ASN A 271 -7.61 19.95 -8.98
C ASN A 271 -6.85 19.12 -10.01
N LEU A 272 -5.72 19.64 -10.50
CA LEU A 272 -4.84 18.94 -11.44
C LEU A 272 -4.39 17.56 -10.93
N ASN A 273 -4.31 17.35 -9.61
CA ASN A 273 -3.99 16.05 -9.04
C ASN A 273 -4.96 14.94 -9.47
N HIS A 274 -6.23 15.25 -9.80
CA HIS A 274 -7.22 14.25 -10.20
C HIS A 274 -6.94 13.61 -11.56
N VAL A 275 -6.24 14.32 -12.44
CA VAL A 275 -5.97 13.89 -13.84
C VAL A 275 -4.48 13.70 -14.13
N ALA A 276 -3.62 14.10 -13.19
CA ALA A 276 -2.19 13.86 -13.27
C ALA A 276 -1.90 12.38 -13.03
N ASN A 277 -1.21 11.76 -13.99
CA ASN A 277 -0.78 10.38 -13.85
C ASN A 277 0.57 10.33 -13.14
N ARG A 278 0.56 9.60 -12.03
CA ARG A 278 1.74 9.19 -11.29
C ARG A 278 1.47 7.80 -10.74
N ILE A 279 2.09 6.82 -11.38
CA ILE A 279 1.72 5.41 -11.28
C ILE A 279 2.92 4.50 -11.03
N PHE A 280 4.12 5.05 -10.99
CA PHE A 280 5.34 4.33 -10.69
C PHE A 280 5.90 4.80 -9.33
N PRO A 281 5.75 4.00 -8.26
CA PRO A 281 6.34 4.31 -6.97
C PRO A 281 7.88 4.24 -7.06
N THR A 282 8.54 5.38 -7.08
CA THR A 282 10.00 5.46 -7.22
C THR A 282 10.71 5.11 -5.90
N ASN A 283 11.96 4.64 -5.97
CA ASN A 283 12.77 4.39 -4.77
C ASN A 283 12.93 5.64 -3.88
N LYS A 284 12.90 6.84 -4.48
CA LYS A 284 12.90 8.10 -3.73
C LYS A 284 11.67 8.24 -2.83
N GLU A 285 10.49 7.81 -3.28
CA GLU A 285 9.23 7.92 -2.55
C GLU A 285 9.05 6.79 -1.54
N LEU A 286 9.39 5.57 -1.95
CA LEU A 286 9.37 4.40 -1.08
C LEU A 286 10.39 4.55 0.07
N GLY A 287 11.42 5.37 -0.15
CA GLY A 287 12.43 5.72 0.83
C GLY A 287 13.32 4.55 1.21
N GLY A 288 14.25 4.81 2.13
CA GLY A 288 15.09 3.75 2.71
C GLY A 288 14.31 2.80 3.61
N LEU A 289 13.11 3.18 4.07
CA LEU A 289 12.31 2.39 5.01
C LEU A 289 12.08 0.98 4.52
N ARG A 290 11.74 0.78 3.24
CA ARG A 290 11.53 -0.56 2.67
C ARG A 290 12.74 -1.49 2.86
N ARG A 291 13.96 -0.95 2.80
CA ARG A 291 15.20 -1.72 2.97
C ARG A 291 15.40 -2.17 4.42
N TYR A 292 14.95 -1.38 5.39
CA TYR A 292 15.17 -1.66 6.81
C TYR A 292 13.94 -2.29 7.49
N PHE A 293 12.74 -1.91 7.05
CA PHE A 293 11.44 -2.18 7.65
C PHE A 293 10.39 -2.27 6.54
N GLY A 294 10.37 -3.41 5.82
CA GLY A 294 9.51 -3.62 4.65
C GLY A 294 8.02 -3.42 4.93
N ASN A 295 7.56 -3.80 6.12
CA ASN A 295 6.19 -3.59 6.59
C ASN A 295 5.78 -2.12 6.70
N CYS A 296 6.75 -1.19 6.84
CA CYS A 296 6.53 0.25 6.93
C CYS A 296 6.67 0.97 5.57
N THR A 297 6.73 0.23 4.46
CA THR A 297 6.81 0.82 3.11
C THR A 297 5.59 1.69 2.86
N ARG A 298 5.78 2.93 2.38
CA ARG A 298 4.67 3.87 2.13
C ARG A 298 3.81 3.45 0.94
N PHE A 299 2.59 3.96 0.91
CA PHE A 299 1.70 3.85 -0.24
C PHE A 299 1.99 4.99 -1.24
N LEU A 300 1.76 4.75 -2.53
CA LEU A 300 1.53 5.81 -3.50
C LEU A 300 0.02 5.89 -3.76
N ALA A 301 -0.66 6.91 -3.24
CA ALA A 301 -2.08 7.09 -3.46
C ALA A 301 -2.35 7.77 -4.81
N ARG A 302 -3.35 7.24 -5.54
CA ARG A 302 -3.94 7.90 -6.72
C ARG A 302 -5.41 8.21 -6.45
N PRO A 303 -5.95 9.30 -6.99
CA PRO A 303 -7.32 9.68 -6.73
C PRO A 303 -8.30 8.75 -7.44
N SER A 304 -9.43 8.48 -6.78
CA SER A 304 -10.63 7.93 -7.39
C SER A 304 -11.69 9.01 -7.52
N LEU A 305 -12.37 9.07 -8.66
CA LEU A 305 -13.50 9.96 -8.91
C LEU A 305 -14.80 9.48 -8.25
N ILE A 306 -14.79 8.28 -7.67
CA ILE A 306 -15.96 7.72 -7.00
C ILE A 306 -16.20 8.46 -5.69
N THR A 307 -17.39 9.02 -5.55
CA THR A 307 -17.81 9.79 -4.37
C THR A 307 -18.47 8.92 -3.31
N LYS A 308 -18.95 7.72 -3.66
CA LYS A 308 -19.59 6.79 -2.72
C LYS A 308 -18.62 6.46 -1.57
N PRO A 309 -19.01 6.71 -0.31
CA PRO A 309 -18.16 6.45 0.85
C PRO A 309 -17.67 5.00 0.93
N ARG A 310 -16.48 4.83 1.51
CA ARG A 310 -15.90 3.50 1.71
C ARG A 310 -15.07 3.43 2.98
N ILE A 311 -15.19 2.32 3.70
CA ILE A 311 -14.31 1.99 4.81
C ILE A 311 -13.24 0.99 4.36
N ASN A 312 -12.02 1.15 4.87
CA ASN A 312 -10.82 0.44 4.42
C ASN A 312 -10.13 -0.22 5.60
N LEU A 313 -10.24 -1.54 5.75
CA LEU A 313 -9.51 -2.30 6.77
C LEU A 313 -8.08 -2.58 6.29
N LEU A 314 -7.09 -2.08 7.02
CA LEU A 314 -5.67 -2.37 6.78
C LEU A 314 -5.24 -3.53 7.70
N LEU A 315 -4.87 -4.66 7.10
CA LEU A 315 -4.43 -5.87 7.79
C LEU A 315 -3.09 -6.34 7.23
N PRO A 316 -2.14 -6.84 8.04
CA PRO A 316 -0.91 -7.41 7.51
C PRO A 316 -1.15 -8.60 6.58
N THR A 317 -2.05 -9.50 6.97
CA THR A 317 -2.35 -10.73 6.25
C THR A 317 -3.80 -11.14 6.45
N LEU A 318 -4.32 -11.96 5.54
CA LEU A 318 -5.59 -12.68 5.68
C LEU A 318 -5.38 -14.14 6.10
N ASN A 319 -4.12 -14.60 6.16
CA ASN A 319 -3.79 -15.95 6.61
C ASN A 319 -3.89 -16.01 8.14
N GLN A 320 -4.84 -16.80 8.65
CA GLN A 320 -4.99 -17.04 10.08
C GLN A 320 -3.74 -17.73 10.66
N GLY A 321 -3.45 -17.47 11.95
CA GLY A 321 -2.33 -18.08 12.67
C GLY A 321 -0.95 -17.44 12.41
N GLN A 322 -0.86 -16.40 11.58
CA GLN A 322 0.39 -15.67 11.32
C GLN A 322 0.34 -14.27 11.96
N GLY A 323 0.97 -14.09 13.13
CA GLY A 323 1.34 -12.76 13.63
C GLY A 323 0.91 -12.41 15.06
N HIS A 324 1.21 -11.18 15.46
CA HIS A 324 0.95 -10.61 16.79
C HIS A 324 -0.43 -9.96 16.94
N ILE A 325 -1.32 -10.15 15.96
CA ILE A 325 -2.61 -9.48 15.84
C ILE A 325 -3.69 -10.56 15.69
N ASP A 326 -4.78 -10.38 16.43
CA ASP A 326 -6.03 -11.11 16.29
C ASP A 326 -6.78 -10.61 15.05
N ILE A 327 -6.53 -11.28 13.92
CA ILE A 327 -7.15 -11.00 12.62
C ILE A 327 -8.67 -11.23 12.67
N ASP A 328 -9.13 -12.23 13.41
CA ASP A 328 -10.54 -12.59 13.49
C ASP A 328 -11.33 -11.51 14.21
N SER A 329 -10.81 -11.00 15.33
CA SER A 329 -11.39 -9.84 16.01
C SER A 329 -11.46 -8.62 15.10
N ALA A 330 -10.42 -8.36 14.29
CA ALA A 330 -10.41 -7.21 13.38
C ALA A 330 -11.43 -7.34 12.25
N LEU A 331 -11.54 -8.53 11.64
CA LEU A 331 -12.54 -8.82 10.61
C LEU A 331 -13.97 -8.76 11.19
N ALA A 332 -14.18 -9.30 12.38
CA ALA A 332 -15.48 -9.26 13.06
C ALA A 332 -15.91 -7.82 13.34
N LEU A 333 -15.02 -6.99 13.90
CA LEU A 333 -15.28 -5.57 14.14
C LEU A 333 -15.58 -4.83 12.83
N PHE A 334 -14.76 -5.05 11.80
CA PHE A 334 -14.94 -4.42 10.49
C PHE A 334 -16.29 -4.75 9.85
N ASN A 335 -16.66 -6.02 9.86
CA ASN A 335 -17.94 -6.48 9.33
C ASN A 335 -19.12 -5.94 10.13
N ALA A 336 -19.01 -5.87 11.46
CA ALA A 336 -20.04 -5.28 12.31
C ALA A 336 -20.22 -3.77 12.03
N ILE A 337 -19.12 -3.03 11.85
CA ILE A 337 -19.15 -1.61 11.45
C ILE A 337 -19.78 -1.47 10.05
N LYS A 338 -19.34 -2.28 9.08
CA LYS A 338 -19.90 -2.27 7.71
C LYS A 338 -21.40 -2.55 7.72
N HIS A 339 -21.85 -3.51 8.54
CA HIS A 339 -23.27 -3.83 8.68
C HIS A 339 -24.06 -2.65 9.25
N ALA A 340 -23.55 -2.00 10.31
CA ALA A 340 -24.19 -0.84 10.92
C ALA A 340 -24.24 0.39 10.00
N LEU A 341 -23.26 0.57 9.12
CA LEU A 341 -23.24 1.64 8.10
C LEU A 341 -24.20 1.39 6.92
N GLY A 342 -24.65 0.14 6.72
CA GLY A 342 -25.54 -0.25 5.63
C GLY A 342 -24.90 -0.23 4.24
N ASP A 343 -25.72 -0.38 3.19
CA ASP A 343 -25.27 -0.53 1.80
C ASP A 343 -24.84 0.77 1.11
N GLY A 344 -25.09 1.92 1.77
CA GLY A 344 -24.64 3.23 1.33
C GLY A 344 -23.12 3.41 1.38
N VAL A 345 -22.41 2.55 2.11
CA VAL A 345 -20.95 2.59 2.28
C VAL A 345 -20.35 1.30 1.74
N ASP A 346 -19.34 1.40 0.87
CA ASP A 346 -18.58 0.24 0.37
C ASP A 346 -17.53 -0.21 1.42
N ALA A 347 -17.06 -1.45 1.32
CA ALA A 347 -15.96 -1.98 2.15
C ALA A 347 -14.78 -2.44 1.31
N ARG A 348 -13.57 -2.17 1.79
CA ARG A 348 -12.34 -2.74 1.23
C ARG A 348 -11.44 -3.29 2.33
N ILE A 349 -10.91 -4.48 2.13
CA ILE A 349 -9.85 -5.06 2.97
C ILE A 349 -8.54 -4.94 2.20
N ILE A 350 -7.49 -4.50 2.85
CA ILE A 350 -6.19 -4.20 2.25
C ILE A 350 -5.14 -5.03 2.99
N THR A 351 -4.52 -5.98 2.29
CA THR A 351 -3.40 -6.78 2.85
C THR A 351 -2.08 -6.02 2.68
N THR A 352 -1.35 -5.78 3.76
CA THR A 352 -0.15 -4.90 3.74
C THR A 352 1.17 -5.65 3.80
N ASP A 353 1.21 -6.92 4.15
CA ASP A 353 2.48 -7.64 4.38
C ASP A 353 2.56 -8.92 3.56
N VAL A 354 1.46 -9.67 3.50
CA VAL A 354 1.38 -10.93 2.75
C VAL A 354 0.33 -10.80 1.64
N SER A 355 0.75 -11.07 0.40
CA SER A 355 -0.17 -11.18 -0.73
C SER A 355 -1.13 -12.36 -0.50
N PRO A 356 -2.42 -12.22 -0.83
CA PRO A 356 -3.34 -13.36 -0.82
C PRO A 356 -2.80 -14.50 -1.71
N GLU A 357 -2.98 -15.74 -1.26
CA GLU A 357 -2.54 -16.92 -2.00
C GLU A 357 -3.29 -17.05 -3.34
N GLN A 358 -2.69 -17.73 -4.32
CA GLN A 358 -3.30 -17.88 -5.66
C GLN A 358 -4.69 -18.56 -5.65
N LEU A 359 -4.92 -19.45 -4.68
CA LEU A 359 -6.19 -20.17 -4.49
C LEU A 359 -7.06 -19.54 -3.39
N PHE A 360 -6.71 -18.34 -2.92
CA PHE A 360 -7.49 -17.64 -1.91
C PHE A 360 -8.90 -17.37 -2.43
N ASN A 361 -9.91 -17.88 -1.72
CA ASN A 361 -11.30 -17.59 -2.00
C ASN A 361 -11.75 -16.41 -1.13
N PRO A 362 -12.13 -15.26 -1.72
CA PRO A 362 -12.66 -14.15 -0.96
C PRO A 362 -13.87 -14.54 -0.09
N PRO A 363 -14.05 -13.92 1.08
CA PRO A 363 -15.29 -14.01 1.84
C PRO A 363 -16.51 -13.61 1.00
N GLU A 364 -17.69 -14.12 1.36
CA GLU A 364 -18.93 -13.81 0.66
C GLU A 364 -19.15 -12.29 0.53
N GLY A 365 -19.48 -11.85 -0.68
CA GLY A 365 -19.69 -10.43 -0.99
C GLY A 365 -18.41 -9.62 -1.25
N TYR A 366 -17.21 -10.20 -1.13
CA TYR A 366 -15.95 -9.57 -1.48
C TYR A 366 -15.36 -10.12 -2.78
N GLN A 367 -14.69 -9.26 -3.55
CA GLN A 367 -13.96 -9.64 -4.76
C GLN A 367 -12.46 -9.32 -4.60
N LEU A 368 -11.59 -10.25 -4.95
CA LEU A 368 -10.16 -9.96 -5.02
C LEU A 368 -9.88 -9.03 -6.21
N THR A 369 -9.14 -7.97 -5.97
CA THR A 369 -8.75 -6.98 -6.97
C THR A 369 -7.24 -6.95 -7.13
N THR A 370 -6.81 -6.77 -8.37
CA THR A 370 -5.42 -6.54 -8.74
C THR A 370 -5.12 -5.04 -8.74
N PRO A 371 -3.84 -4.63 -8.60
CA PRO A 371 -3.46 -3.23 -8.71
C PRO A 371 -3.77 -2.58 -10.08
N HIS A 372 -4.13 -3.37 -11.10
CA HIS A 372 -4.54 -2.89 -12.42
C HIS A 372 -6.03 -2.61 -12.54
N ASP A 373 -6.82 -3.14 -11.62
CA ASP A 373 -8.27 -2.97 -11.65
C ASP A 373 -8.64 -1.53 -11.31
N LYS A 374 -9.71 -1.04 -11.96
CA LYS A 374 -10.26 0.27 -11.63
C LYS A 374 -10.97 0.19 -10.28
N ASP A 375 -11.01 1.32 -9.59
CA ASP A 375 -11.96 1.49 -8.49
C ASP A 375 -13.41 1.37 -9.02
N GLN A 376 -14.26 0.69 -8.25
CA GLN A 376 -15.65 0.40 -8.60
C GLN A 376 -16.56 0.70 -7.41
N ALA A 377 -17.68 1.38 -7.66
CA ALA A 377 -18.67 1.70 -6.64
C ALA A 377 -19.63 0.53 -6.46
N GLY A 378 -20.05 0.27 -5.22
CA GLY A 378 -21.00 -0.81 -4.91
C GLY A 378 -20.41 -2.21 -4.89
N VAL A 379 -19.09 -2.34 -4.96
CA VAL A 379 -18.37 -3.63 -4.89
C VAL A 379 -17.45 -3.61 -3.68
N ASN A 380 -17.68 -4.53 -2.74
CA ASN A 380 -16.71 -4.76 -1.67
C ASN A 380 -15.55 -5.57 -2.23
N ASN A 381 -14.32 -5.21 -1.85
CA ASN A 381 -13.14 -5.84 -2.44
C ASN A 381 -12.01 -6.10 -1.45
N ILE A 382 -11.13 -7.01 -1.84
CA ILE A 382 -9.86 -7.29 -1.19
C ILE A 382 -8.78 -6.80 -2.15
N ALA A 383 -7.87 -5.98 -1.65
CA ALA A 383 -6.83 -5.36 -2.43
C ALA A 383 -5.46 -5.76 -1.89
N ASP A 384 -4.63 -6.32 -2.76
CA ASP A 384 -3.27 -6.71 -2.41
C ASP A 384 -2.33 -5.49 -2.42
N ALA A 385 -2.05 -4.97 -1.22
CA ALA A 385 -1.07 -3.91 -1.01
C ALA A 385 0.26 -4.40 -0.43
N ALA A 386 0.49 -5.72 -0.33
CA ALA A 386 1.81 -6.25 -0.01
C ALA A 386 2.82 -5.88 -1.11
N GLN A 387 2.33 -5.67 -2.33
CA GLN A 387 3.10 -5.18 -3.49
C GLN A 387 2.96 -3.67 -3.76
N ARG A 388 2.52 -2.87 -2.77
CA ARG A 388 2.32 -1.40 -2.93
C ARG A 388 3.57 -0.62 -3.38
N PHE A 389 4.75 -1.22 -3.26
CA PHE A 389 5.98 -0.66 -3.81
C PHE A 389 6.10 -0.75 -5.34
N ARG A 390 5.18 -1.45 -6.01
CA ARG A 390 5.13 -1.58 -7.47
C ARG A 390 4.00 -0.79 -8.10
N PHE A 391 2.94 -0.53 -7.34
CA PHE A 391 1.69 -0.02 -7.89
C PHE A 391 1.06 1.03 -6.98
N PRO A 392 0.41 2.05 -7.58
CA PRO A 392 -0.34 3.04 -6.83
C PRO A 392 -1.66 2.45 -6.35
N PHE A 393 -2.26 3.09 -5.37
CA PHE A 393 -3.49 2.63 -4.73
C PHE A 393 -4.60 3.67 -4.83
N PHE A 394 -5.79 3.26 -5.27
CA PHE A 394 -6.92 4.18 -5.37
C PHE A 394 -7.44 4.60 -3.99
N VAL A 395 -7.50 5.92 -3.79
CA VAL A 395 -8.09 6.56 -2.62
C VAL A 395 -9.23 7.47 -3.07
N ARG A 396 -10.41 7.30 -2.48
CA ARG A 396 -11.57 8.18 -2.64
C ARG A 396 -11.45 9.37 -1.71
N LYS A 397 -12.09 10.50 -2.03
CA LYS A 397 -12.22 11.63 -1.09
C LYS A 397 -12.89 11.22 0.23
N THR A 398 -13.78 10.24 0.17
CA THR A 398 -14.64 9.74 1.26
C THR A 398 -14.15 8.40 1.84
N ASP A 399 -12.91 8.01 1.56
CA ASP A 399 -12.29 6.84 2.20
C ASP A 399 -12.02 7.13 3.69
N ILE A 400 -12.45 6.20 4.56
CA ILE A 400 -12.05 6.14 5.97
C ILE A 400 -11.25 4.86 6.18
N PHE A 401 -10.15 4.96 6.93
CA PHE A 401 -9.25 3.84 7.19
C PHE A 401 -9.48 3.26 8.59
N ILE A 402 -9.26 1.95 8.71
CA ILE A 402 -9.32 1.18 9.95
C ILE A 402 -8.01 0.42 10.05
N ALA A 403 -7.14 0.87 10.95
CA ALA A 403 -5.83 0.27 11.20
C ALA A 403 -5.90 -0.79 12.32
N THR A 404 -4.92 -1.69 12.33
CA THR A 404 -4.83 -2.84 13.24
C THR A 404 -3.44 -2.94 13.87
N ALA A 405 -2.41 -3.11 13.05
CA ALA A 405 -1.00 -3.03 13.46
C ALA A 405 -0.52 -1.58 13.60
N TRP A 406 0.54 -1.36 14.38
CA TRP A 406 1.17 -0.04 14.49
C TRP A 406 1.71 0.50 13.15
N TRP A 407 2.22 -0.38 12.28
CA TRP A 407 2.65 0.05 10.95
C TRP A 407 1.46 0.32 10.03
N THR A 408 0.31 -0.36 10.20
CA THR A 408 -0.89 -0.02 9.43
C THR A 408 -1.55 1.28 9.91
N ALA A 409 -1.41 1.64 11.18
CA ALA A 409 -1.76 2.98 11.68
C ALA A 409 -0.84 4.05 11.08
N THR A 410 0.45 3.77 10.97
CA THR A 410 1.40 4.64 10.26
C THR A 410 1.03 4.80 8.79
N HIS A 411 0.61 3.72 8.11
CA HIS A 411 0.08 3.80 6.75
C HIS A 411 -1.19 4.64 6.66
N ALA A 412 -2.11 4.53 7.62
CA ALA A 412 -3.33 5.33 7.66
C ALA A 412 -3.01 6.83 7.77
N LEU A 413 -2.08 7.22 8.64
CA LEU A 413 -1.60 8.61 8.76
C LEU A 413 -1.03 9.15 7.44
N ASP A 414 -0.18 8.35 6.77
CA ASP A 414 0.39 8.69 5.46
C ASP A 414 -0.71 8.82 4.39
N LEU A 415 -1.65 7.88 4.33
CA LEU A 415 -2.79 7.90 3.41
C LEU A 415 -3.72 9.09 3.64
N LEU A 416 -3.97 9.49 4.89
CA LEU A 416 -4.72 10.71 5.20
C LEU A 416 -4.01 11.96 4.66
N SER A 417 -2.69 12.06 4.83
CA SER A 417 -1.90 13.17 4.27
C SER A 417 -1.95 13.19 2.74
N GLN A 418 -1.91 12.03 2.09
CA GLN A 418 -2.03 11.94 0.64
C GLN A 418 -3.46 12.26 0.17
N GLN A 419 -4.49 11.87 0.94
CA GLN A 419 -5.88 12.22 0.68
C GLN A 419 -6.11 13.73 0.81
N ASP A 420 -5.49 14.41 1.80
CA ASP A 420 -5.46 15.86 1.91
C ASP A 420 -4.83 16.51 0.67
N ALA A 421 -3.71 15.97 0.19
CA ALA A 421 -3.05 16.49 -1.02
C ALA A 421 -3.89 16.29 -2.28
N LEU A 422 -4.59 15.16 -2.41
CA LEU A 422 -5.41 14.84 -3.57
C LEU A 422 -6.74 15.61 -3.57
N PHE A 423 -7.40 15.76 -2.43
CA PHE A 423 -8.78 16.24 -2.34
C PHE A 423 -8.99 17.51 -1.51
N GLY A 424 -7.90 18.14 -1.06
CA GLY A 424 -7.92 19.30 -0.17
C GLY A 424 -7.93 18.89 1.31
N VAL A 425 -7.33 19.74 2.15
CA VAL A 425 -7.14 19.51 3.59
C VAL A 425 -8.50 19.43 4.31
N GLN A 426 -8.70 18.39 5.11
CA GLN A 426 -9.87 18.22 5.98
C GLN A 426 -9.46 17.70 7.37
N THR A 427 -10.34 17.83 8.35
CA THR A 427 -10.18 17.22 9.69
C THR A 427 -10.48 15.72 9.62
N ARG A 428 -9.63 14.97 8.93
CA ARG A 428 -9.78 13.53 8.73
C ARG A 428 -9.24 12.75 9.92
N GLN A 429 -9.95 11.69 10.28
CA GLN A 429 -9.54 10.70 11.28
C GLN A 429 -9.63 9.29 10.70
N PHE A 430 -8.87 8.36 11.27
CA PHE A 430 -8.99 6.93 11.01
C PHE A 430 -9.31 6.19 12.31
N VAL A 431 -9.94 5.03 12.20
CA VAL A 431 -10.16 4.15 13.35
C VAL A 431 -8.87 3.36 13.60
N TYR A 432 -8.37 3.37 14.82
CA TYR A 432 -7.25 2.53 15.20
C TYR A 432 -7.71 1.45 16.16
N PHE A 433 -7.78 0.21 15.67
CA PHE A 433 -8.07 -0.95 16.50
C PHE A 433 -6.81 -1.46 17.19
N ILE A 434 -6.59 -0.96 18.40
CA ILE A 434 -5.43 -1.22 19.26
C ILE A 434 -5.69 -2.49 20.07
N GLN A 435 -5.03 -3.57 19.69
CA GLN A 435 -5.21 -4.86 20.34
C GLN A 435 -4.26 -5.08 21.52
N ASP A 436 -3.16 -4.33 21.54
CA ASP A 436 -2.11 -4.45 22.53
C ASP A 436 -1.18 -3.23 22.52
N VAL A 437 -0.19 -3.23 23.41
CA VAL A 437 0.86 -2.22 23.51
C VAL A 437 2.02 -2.61 22.57
N GLU A 438 1.86 -2.35 21.27
CA GLU A 438 2.79 -2.88 20.25
C GLU A 438 4.22 -2.35 20.32
N HIS A 439 4.43 -1.17 20.90
CA HIS A 439 5.78 -0.65 21.12
C HIS A 439 6.63 -1.51 22.06
N SER A 440 5.98 -2.31 22.91
CA SER A 440 6.62 -3.24 23.84
C SER A 440 7.09 -4.55 23.18
N TYR A 441 6.73 -4.79 21.91
CA TYR A 441 7.15 -6.00 21.18
C TYR A 441 8.64 -5.98 20.86
N TYR A 442 9.26 -4.81 20.96
CA TYR A 442 10.64 -4.57 20.57
C TYR A 442 11.44 -4.02 21.76
N PRO A 443 12.72 -4.40 21.90
CA PRO A 443 13.66 -3.63 22.70
C PRO A 443 13.73 -2.18 22.21
N TRP A 444 14.25 -1.27 23.04
CA TRP A 444 14.45 0.14 22.66
C TRP A 444 15.22 0.25 21.34
N SER A 445 14.51 0.70 20.32
CA SER A 445 14.96 0.68 18.93
C SER A 445 14.11 1.64 18.07
N SER A 446 14.42 1.73 16.77
CA SER A 446 13.57 2.45 15.82
C SER A 446 12.15 1.88 15.77
N LEU A 447 12.00 0.55 15.86
CA LEU A 447 10.70 -0.11 15.83
C LEU A 447 9.86 0.22 17.06
N SER A 448 10.44 0.16 18.26
CA SER A 448 9.72 0.56 19.48
C SER A 448 9.29 2.03 19.41
N THR A 449 10.17 2.92 18.93
CA THR A 449 9.90 4.36 18.87
C THR A 449 8.82 4.71 17.85
N TRP A 450 8.80 4.06 16.68
CA TRP A 450 7.76 4.30 15.67
C TRP A 450 6.43 3.64 16.01
N ALA A 451 6.45 2.45 16.62
CA ALA A 451 5.25 1.85 17.17
C ALA A 451 4.59 2.77 18.21
N GLU A 452 5.38 3.34 19.13
CA GLU A 452 4.88 4.32 20.11
C GLU A 452 4.36 5.60 19.44
N GLN A 453 5.06 6.08 18.41
CA GLN A 453 4.66 7.28 17.66
C GLN A 453 3.30 7.12 16.99
N SER A 454 2.89 5.90 16.61
CA SER A 454 1.58 5.64 16.01
C SER A 454 0.40 6.03 16.91
N TYR A 455 0.60 6.15 18.22
CA TYR A 455 -0.42 6.60 19.19
C TYR A 455 -0.46 8.11 19.39
N LYS A 456 0.62 8.82 19.04
CA LYS A 456 0.84 10.25 19.36
C LYS A 456 0.17 11.21 18.38
N HIS A 457 -1.00 10.83 17.86
CA HIS A 457 -1.83 11.63 16.95
C HIS A 457 -3.31 11.60 17.37
N PRO A 458 -3.64 11.98 18.61
CA PRO A 458 -5.01 11.85 19.14
C PRO A 458 -6.05 12.57 18.27
N ASP A 459 -5.69 13.70 17.65
CA ASP A 459 -6.59 14.46 16.76
C ASP A 459 -6.90 13.76 15.42
N LYS A 460 -6.16 12.69 15.10
CA LYS A 460 -6.29 11.91 13.86
C LYS A 460 -6.86 10.51 14.09
N ILE A 461 -7.07 10.10 15.34
CA ILE A 461 -7.38 8.72 15.71
C ILE A 461 -8.75 8.64 16.37
N ILE A 462 -9.55 7.66 15.97
CA ILE A 462 -10.69 7.14 16.73
C ILE A 462 -10.21 5.85 17.41
N PRO A 463 -9.83 5.90 18.70
CA PRO A 463 -9.21 4.75 19.36
C PRO A 463 -10.24 3.69 19.73
N VAL A 464 -9.97 2.45 19.34
CA VAL A 464 -10.76 1.27 19.69
C VAL A 464 -9.83 0.25 20.32
N PHE A 465 -10.08 -0.16 21.55
CA PHE A 465 -9.26 -1.08 22.32
C PHE A 465 -9.91 -2.46 22.41
N GLN A 466 -9.11 -3.51 22.31
CA GLN A 466 -9.60 -4.90 22.43
C GLN A 466 -10.09 -5.26 23.85
N THR A 467 -9.60 -4.58 24.89
CA THR A 467 -10.02 -4.83 26.27
C THR A 467 -9.92 -3.56 27.11
N GLU A 468 -10.65 -3.51 28.23
CA GLU A 468 -10.55 -2.41 29.21
C GLU A 468 -9.13 -2.31 29.77
N MET A 469 -8.45 -3.45 29.98
CA MET A 469 -7.08 -3.46 30.50
C MET A 469 -6.11 -2.75 29.56
N VAL A 470 -6.25 -2.95 28.24
CA VAL A 470 -5.46 -2.20 27.26
C VAL A 470 -5.88 -0.72 27.27
N SER A 471 -7.18 -0.40 27.29
CA SER A 471 -7.64 0.99 27.36
C SER A 471 -7.11 1.73 28.61
N ASP A 472 -7.18 1.11 29.78
CA ASP A 472 -6.66 1.61 31.06
C ASP A 472 -5.16 1.88 30.98
N TYR A 473 -4.38 0.98 30.37
CA TYR A 473 -2.95 1.21 30.16
C TYR A 473 -2.71 2.49 29.36
N PHE A 474 -3.40 2.65 28.23
CA PHE A 474 -3.23 3.83 27.38
C PHE A 474 -3.71 5.12 28.06
N ARG A 475 -4.76 5.06 28.89
CA ARG A 475 -5.22 6.18 29.72
C ARG A 475 -4.21 6.56 30.80
N GLN A 476 -3.62 5.58 31.48
CA GLN A 476 -2.60 5.81 32.53
C GLN A 476 -1.30 6.41 31.99
N HIS A 477 -1.03 6.26 30.70
CA HIS A 477 0.17 6.79 30.03
C HIS A 477 -0.13 8.01 29.15
N ASP A 478 -1.31 8.63 29.30
CA ASP A 478 -1.71 9.87 28.62
C ASP A 478 -1.67 9.81 27.07
N TYR A 479 -1.81 8.61 26.47
CA TYR A 479 -1.89 8.50 25.02
C TYR A 479 -3.28 8.86 24.49
N PHE A 480 -4.33 8.41 25.19
CA PHE A 480 -5.72 8.69 24.86
C PHE A 480 -6.52 8.93 26.14
N ASN A 481 -7.45 9.88 26.11
CA ASN A 481 -8.35 10.19 27.23
C ASN A 481 -9.77 9.59 27.05
N HIS A 482 -10.06 9.03 25.88
CA HIS A 482 -11.31 8.35 25.55
C HIS A 482 -11.02 7.22 24.54
N GLY A 483 -12.01 6.36 24.31
CA GLY A 483 -11.97 5.34 23.27
C GLY A 483 -13.06 4.31 23.46
N TYR A 484 -13.31 3.54 22.42
CA TYR A 484 -14.24 2.42 22.47
C TYR A 484 -13.51 1.18 22.96
N VAL A 485 -14.22 0.30 23.67
CA VAL A 485 -13.70 -1.01 24.08
C VAL A 485 -14.57 -2.08 23.47
N VAL A 486 -13.96 -2.98 22.69
CA VAL A 486 -14.61 -4.08 21.99
C VAL A 486 -14.03 -5.39 22.48
N TYR A 487 -14.87 -6.24 23.05
CA TYR A 487 -14.41 -7.47 23.67
C TYR A 487 -14.45 -8.65 22.68
N PRO A 488 -13.48 -9.57 22.78
CA PRO A 488 -13.53 -10.85 22.10
C PRO A 488 -14.48 -11.80 22.82
N ALA A 489 -15.13 -12.66 22.04
CA ALA A 489 -15.96 -13.74 22.55
C ALA A 489 -15.16 -15.04 22.62
N MET A 490 -15.53 -15.93 23.55
CA MET A 490 -14.93 -17.26 23.61
C MET A 490 -15.24 -18.05 22.33
N ASN A 491 -14.25 -18.79 21.82
CA ASN A 491 -14.43 -19.62 20.64
C ASN A 491 -15.54 -20.66 20.86
N LEU A 492 -16.61 -20.59 20.05
CA LEU A 492 -17.78 -21.45 20.16
C LEU A 492 -17.46 -22.94 19.96
N ALA A 493 -16.50 -23.27 19.10
CA ALA A 493 -16.08 -24.66 18.86
C ALA A 493 -15.37 -25.24 20.09
N ILE A 494 -14.55 -24.44 20.77
CA ILE A 494 -13.94 -24.81 22.06
C ILE A 494 -15.05 -24.97 23.11
N LYS A 495 -15.87 -23.93 23.31
CA LYS A 495 -16.93 -23.91 24.34
C LYS A 495 -17.87 -25.10 24.23
N SER A 496 -18.29 -25.44 23.01
CA SER A 496 -19.22 -26.55 22.75
C SER A 496 -18.58 -27.93 22.90
N ALA A 497 -17.25 -28.02 22.82
CA ALA A 497 -16.51 -29.26 22.96
C ALA A 497 -16.00 -29.52 24.39
N ILE A 498 -16.14 -28.56 25.31
CA ILE A 498 -15.84 -28.75 26.73
C ILE A 498 -16.81 -29.78 27.31
N THR A 499 -16.27 -30.83 27.93
CA THR A 499 -17.05 -31.79 28.71
C THR A 499 -17.12 -31.31 30.15
N TYR A 500 -18.17 -30.55 30.47
CA TYR A 500 -18.39 -30.02 31.81
C TYR A 500 -18.50 -31.16 32.85
N GLN A 501 -17.92 -30.93 34.03
CA GLN A 501 -17.89 -31.90 35.13
C GLN A 501 -17.16 -33.21 34.79
N ALA A 502 -16.29 -33.22 33.76
CA ALA A 502 -15.42 -34.35 33.50
C ALA A 502 -14.51 -34.64 34.70
N ASN A 503 -14.18 -35.92 34.88
CA ASN A 503 -13.19 -36.34 35.86
C ASN A 503 -11.82 -35.74 35.48
N LYS A 504 -11.30 -34.92 36.39
CA LYS A 504 -9.98 -34.30 36.24
C LYS A 504 -8.87 -35.31 36.52
N GLU A 505 -7.81 -35.22 35.73
CA GLU A 505 -6.60 -36.05 35.78
C GLU A 505 -5.42 -35.18 36.26
N LYS A 506 -4.35 -35.80 36.77
CA LYS A 506 -3.09 -35.14 37.17
C LYS A 506 -2.30 -34.64 35.95
N LEU A 507 -2.91 -33.71 35.23
CA LEU A 507 -2.44 -33.17 33.97
C LEU A 507 -2.25 -31.66 34.10
N VAL A 508 -1.06 -31.20 33.71
CA VAL A 508 -0.68 -29.79 33.62
C VAL A 508 -0.55 -29.41 32.15
N LEU A 509 -1.41 -28.51 31.67
CA LEU A 509 -1.31 -27.95 30.32
C LEU A 509 -0.39 -26.74 30.31
N LEU A 510 0.57 -26.70 29.39
CA LEU A 510 1.51 -25.60 29.19
C LEU A 510 1.22 -24.93 27.86
N LEU A 511 0.80 -23.67 27.89
CA LEU A 511 0.34 -22.94 26.70
C LEU A 511 1.46 -22.03 26.23
N VAL A 512 2.09 -22.41 25.11
CA VAL A 512 3.38 -21.86 24.69
C VAL A 512 3.39 -21.47 23.22
N ARG A 513 4.05 -20.35 22.89
CA ARG A 513 4.29 -19.90 21.52
C ARG A 513 5.70 -19.31 21.43
N PRO A 514 6.74 -20.11 21.18
CA PRO A 514 8.13 -19.67 21.28
C PRO A 514 8.48 -18.50 20.35
N HIS A 515 7.75 -18.34 19.24
CA HIS A 515 7.95 -17.26 18.29
C HIS A 515 7.31 -15.92 18.74
N ILE A 516 6.54 -15.92 19.83
CA ILE A 516 5.93 -14.73 20.44
C ILE A 516 6.48 -14.59 21.86
N GLU A 517 7.50 -13.75 22.03
CA GLU A 517 8.24 -13.55 23.29
C GLU A 517 7.36 -13.35 24.53
N ARG A 518 6.21 -12.70 24.37
CA ARG A 518 5.30 -12.37 25.47
C ARG A 518 4.59 -13.59 26.09
N PHE A 519 4.57 -14.73 25.41
CA PHE A 519 4.11 -16.01 25.98
C PHE A 519 5.14 -16.60 26.97
N ASN A 520 6.36 -16.05 27.05
CA ASN A 520 7.37 -16.42 28.03
C ASN A 520 7.69 -17.92 28.08
N THR A 521 7.72 -18.60 26.91
CA THR A 521 8.05 -20.02 26.83
C THR A 521 9.34 -20.39 27.57
N PRO A 522 10.45 -19.63 27.47
CA PRO A 522 11.67 -19.94 28.23
C PRO A 522 11.47 -19.86 29.76
N PHE A 523 10.62 -18.95 30.25
CA PHE A 523 10.31 -18.87 31.67
C PHE A 523 9.53 -20.11 32.12
N ILE A 524 8.55 -20.56 31.32
CA ILE A 524 7.78 -21.79 31.61
C ILE A 524 8.72 -23.00 31.66
N ASP A 525 9.65 -23.14 30.71
CA ASP A 525 10.63 -24.24 30.69
C ASP A 525 11.43 -24.33 32.01
N VAL A 526 12.03 -23.22 32.44
CA VAL A 526 12.83 -23.18 33.67
C VAL A 526 11.95 -23.33 34.92
N MET A 527 10.74 -22.77 34.93
CA MET A 527 9.79 -22.88 36.05
C MET A 527 9.36 -24.32 36.28
N ILE A 528 9.01 -25.05 35.22
CA ILE A 528 8.61 -26.46 35.32
C ILE A 528 9.78 -27.32 35.77
N ARG A 529 10.99 -27.11 35.22
CA ARG A 529 12.18 -27.81 35.71
C ARG A 529 12.42 -27.57 37.20
N THR A 530 12.30 -26.32 37.63
CA THR A 530 12.49 -25.92 39.04
C THR A 530 11.43 -26.56 39.95
N ALA A 531 10.17 -26.64 39.51
CA ALA A 531 9.10 -27.30 40.25
C ALA A 531 9.39 -28.79 40.47
N ILE A 532 9.80 -29.48 39.41
CA ILE A 532 10.13 -30.92 39.43
C ILE A 532 11.35 -31.16 40.32
N ASP A 533 12.42 -30.38 40.17
CA ASP A 533 13.64 -30.55 40.97
C ASP A 533 13.43 -30.33 42.47
N ALA A 534 12.53 -29.41 42.83
CA ALA A 534 12.22 -29.12 44.22
C ALA A 534 11.47 -30.27 44.92
N ASP A 535 10.67 -31.05 44.19
CA ASP A 535 9.97 -32.23 44.73
C ASP A 535 9.69 -33.30 43.64
N PRO A 536 10.70 -34.08 43.24
CA PRO A 536 10.56 -35.04 42.15
C PRO A 536 9.53 -36.15 42.44
N VAL A 537 9.40 -36.52 43.72
CA VAL A 537 8.45 -37.56 44.14
C VAL A 537 7.02 -37.07 43.96
N PHE A 538 6.72 -35.84 44.37
CA PHE A 538 5.39 -35.26 44.20
C PHE A 538 4.97 -35.18 42.73
N TRP A 539 5.87 -34.75 41.85
CA TRP A 539 5.56 -34.55 40.42
C TRP A 539 5.65 -35.84 39.59
N SER A 540 6.18 -36.93 40.14
CA SER A 540 6.39 -38.19 39.40
C SER A 540 5.12 -38.83 38.83
N ASP A 541 3.95 -38.51 39.38
CA ASP A 541 2.64 -39.00 38.91
C ASP A 541 1.79 -37.93 38.20
N TRP A 542 2.41 -36.79 37.87
CA TRP A 542 1.82 -35.74 37.07
C TRP A 542 2.37 -35.78 35.64
N ARG A 543 1.52 -35.44 34.69
CA ARG A 543 1.89 -35.33 33.28
C ARG A 543 1.88 -33.87 32.86
N PHE A 544 2.95 -33.42 32.21
CA PHE A 544 3.05 -32.07 31.64
C PHE A 544 2.88 -32.16 30.12
N ILE A 545 1.93 -31.42 29.56
CA ILE A 545 1.64 -31.39 28.12
C ILE A 545 1.74 -29.97 27.60
N ALA A 546 2.58 -29.75 26.59
CA ALA A 546 2.70 -28.48 25.90
C ALA A 546 1.85 -28.41 24.63
N LEU A 547 1.08 -27.33 24.52
CA LEU A 547 0.20 -27.02 23.39
C LEU A 547 0.52 -25.62 22.84
N GLY A 548 0.42 -25.47 21.53
CA GLY A 548 0.62 -24.19 20.83
C GLY A 548 1.27 -24.36 19.46
N ASP A 549 1.57 -23.25 18.82
CA ASP A 549 2.17 -23.24 17.48
C ASP A 549 3.71 -23.13 17.53
N HIS A 550 4.38 -23.46 16.43
CA HIS A 550 5.84 -23.37 16.28
C HIS A 550 6.64 -24.08 17.40
N ILE A 551 6.07 -25.14 17.98
CA ILE A 551 6.73 -26.00 18.96
C ILE A 551 7.14 -27.34 18.35
N SER A 552 8.29 -27.83 18.78
CA SER A 552 8.81 -29.16 18.49
C SER A 552 9.26 -29.88 19.77
N ALA A 553 9.66 -31.14 19.66
CA ALA A 553 10.21 -31.91 20.78
C ALA A 553 11.43 -31.25 21.48
N THR A 554 12.08 -30.26 20.84
CA THR A 554 13.22 -29.53 21.42
C THR A 554 12.86 -28.14 21.93
N THR A 555 11.56 -27.82 22.05
CA THR A 555 11.10 -26.52 22.56
C THR A 555 11.55 -26.30 23.99
N PHE A 556 11.38 -27.32 24.82
CA PHE A 556 11.83 -27.33 26.21
C PHE A 556 13.26 -27.88 26.24
N LYS A 557 14.17 -27.08 26.79
CA LYS A 557 15.59 -27.42 26.88
C LYS A 557 15.95 -28.00 28.25
N THR A 558 15.18 -27.65 29.28
CA THR A 558 15.47 -28.06 30.66
C THR A 558 14.43 -29.02 31.22
N ALA A 559 13.15 -28.79 30.95
CA ALA A 559 12.05 -29.67 31.31
C ALA A 559 11.83 -30.76 30.25
N ILE A 560 12.75 -31.74 30.19
CA ILE A 560 12.74 -32.82 29.19
C ILE A 560 11.56 -33.83 29.34
N GLU A 561 10.83 -33.75 30.46
CA GLU A 561 9.70 -34.62 30.80
C GLU A 561 8.35 -34.06 30.28
N VAL A 562 8.39 -32.99 29.47
CA VAL A 562 7.19 -32.36 28.89
C VAL A 562 6.82 -33.02 27.56
N ASP A 563 5.59 -33.52 27.47
CA ASP A 563 5.03 -34.03 26.22
C ASP A 563 4.63 -32.87 25.31
N VAL A 564 5.34 -32.70 24.19
CA VAL A 564 5.03 -31.67 23.20
C VAL A 564 4.08 -32.23 22.14
N ILE A 565 2.82 -31.77 22.14
CA ILE A 565 1.83 -32.19 21.14
C ILE A 565 1.83 -31.27 19.91
N GLY A 566 2.04 -29.97 20.09
CA GLY A 566 1.96 -29.00 19.00
C GLY A 566 0.62 -28.29 18.90
N GLU A 567 0.28 -27.91 17.68
CA GLU A 567 -1.00 -27.30 17.33
C GLU A 567 -2.07 -28.38 17.27
N VAL A 568 -3.21 -28.11 17.92
CA VAL A 568 -4.32 -29.06 18.07
C VAL A 568 -5.62 -28.44 17.61
N SER A 569 -6.57 -29.26 17.18
CA SER A 569 -7.90 -28.76 16.83
C SER A 569 -8.63 -28.21 18.06
N PRO A 570 -9.63 -27.31 17.89
CA PRO A 570 -10.46 -26.83 18.99
C PRO A 570 -11.07 -27.97 19.84
N GLN A 571 -11.47 -29.08 19.21
CA GLN A 571 -12.04 -30.24 19.91
C GLN A 571 -10.99 -31.00 20.73
N GLN A 572 -9.78 -31.18 20.18
CA GLN A 572 -8.67 -31.81 20.89
C GLN A 572 -8.23 -30.95 22.08
N TYR A 573 -8.11 -29.64 21.88
CA TYR A 573 -7.83 -28.67 22.94
C TYR A 573 -8.87 -28.75 24.06
N ALA A 574 -10.16 -28.64 23.72
CA ALA A 574 -11.24 -28.71 24.70
C ALA A 574 -11.28 -30.07 25.44
N GLY A 575 -11.00 -31.18 24.75
CA GLY A 575 -10.90 -32.51 25.36
C GLY A 575 -9.78 -32.62 26.38
N LEU A 576 -8.60 -32.07 26.08
CA LEU A 576 -7.47 -32.00 27.02
C LEU A 576 -7.79 -31.08 28.19
N ALA A 577 -8.31 -29.88 27.92
CA ALA A 577 -8.68 -28.90 28.95
C ALA A 577 -9.74 -29.44 29.91
N SER A 578 -10.74 -30.17 29.40
CA SER A 578 -11.79 -30.80 30.21
C SER A 578 -11.22 -31.77 31.25
N LYS A 579 -10.09 -32.41 30.95
CA LYS A 579 -9.42 -33.39 31.84
C LYS A 579 -8.31 -32.78 32.69
N ALA A 580 -7.70 -31.68 32.26
CA ALA A 580 -6.57 -31.09 32.95
C ALA A 580 -6.93 -30.54 34.33
N ALA A 581 -6.11 -30.85 35.33
CA ALA A 581 -6.20 -30.26 36.67
C ALA A 581 -5.67 -28.83 36.68
N LEU A 582 -4.49 -28.63 36.10
CA LEU A 582 -3.77 -27.36 36.12
C LEU A 582 -3.44 -26.88 34.70
N GLY A 583 -3.27 -25.57 34.56
CA GLY A 583 -2.84 -24.94 33.32
C GLY A 583 -1.86 -23.80 33.61
N VAL A 584 -0.89 -23.60 32.73
CA VAL A 584 0.04 -22.47 32.75
C VAL A 584 -0.11 -21.72 31.43
N ALA A 585 -0.56 -20.47 31.50
CA ALA A 585 -0.77 -19.62 30.33
C ALA A 585 -0.29 -18.20 30.63
N LEU A 586 0.91 -17.85 30.18
CA LEU A 586 1.54 -16.56 30.45
C LEU A 586 1.32 -15.55 29.32
N MET A 587 1.27 -14.27 29.68
CA MET A 587 1.18 -13.14 28.76
C MET A 587 1.82 -11.91 29.41
N ALA A 588 3.06 -11.57 29.04
CA ALA A 588 3.74 -10.36 29.51
C ALA A 588 3.28 -9.13 28.72
N SER A 589 2.03 -8.73 28.98
CA SER A 589 1.38 -7.55 28.40
C SER A 589 0.13 -7.20 29.25
N PRO A 590 -0.35 -5.93 29.22
CA PRO A 590 -1.67 -5.57 29.76
C PRO A 590 -2.82 -6.38 29.16
N GLN A 591 -2.65 -6.97 27.98
CA GLN A 591 -3.63 -7.84 27.35
C GLN A 591 -3.81 -9.16 28.15
N PRO A 592 -5.05 -9.59 28.43
CA PRO A 592 -5.34 -10.74 29.29
C PRO A 592 -4.85 -12.10 28.77
N SER A 593 -4.72 -12.27 27.45
CA SER A 593 -4.66 -13.58 26.77
C SER A 593 -5.90 -14.44 27.02
N TYR A 594 -6.56 -14.86 25.94
CA TYR A 594 -7.84 -15.57 26.03
C TYR A 594 -7.67 -17.02 26.49
N THR A 595 -6.51 -17.61 26.26
CA THR A 595 -6.26 -19.01 26.60
C THR A 595 -6.38 -19.29 28.10
N ALA A 596 -5.97 -18.34 28.95
CA ALA A 596 -6.15 -18.46 30.41
C ALA A 596 -7.65 -18.50 30.78
N LEU A 597 -8.47 -17.69 30.12
CA LEU A 597 -9.92 -17.63 30.33
C LEU A 597 -10.61 -18.90 29.82
N GLU A 598 -10.19 -19.45 28.68
CA GLU A 598 -10.72 -20.70 28.12
C GLU A 598 -10.45 -21.90 29.01
N LEU A 599 -9.24 -22.01 29.58
CA LEU A 599 -8.89 -23.06 30.53
C LEU A 599 -9.71 -22.95 31.82
N ALA A 600 -9.91 -21.73 32.31
CA ALA A 600 -10.71 -21.49 33.51
C ALA A 600 -12.17 -21.96 33.32
N GLU A 601 -12.79 -21.69 32.16
CA GLU A 601 -14.12 -22.20 31.79
C GLU A 601 -14.17 -23.72 31.73
N ALA A 602 -13.10 -24.35 31.24
CA ALA A 602 -12.96 -25.80 31.22
C ALA A 602 -12.69 -26.39 32.62
N GLY A 603 -12.82 -25.60 33.70
CA GLY A 603 -12.62 -26.02 35.09
C GLY A 603 -11.16 -26.33 35.45
N VAL A 604 -10.20 -25.79 34.70
CA VAL A 604 -8.76 -25.93 34.98
C VAL A 604 -8.35 -24.84 35.96
N LEU A 605 -7.51 -25.16 36.95
CA LEU A 605 -6.88 -24.13 37.79
C LEU A 605 -5.68 -23.54 37.05
N VAL A 606 -5.73 -22.25 36.74
CA VAL A 606 -4.80 -21.62 35.81
C VAL A 606 -3.81 -20.74 36.55
N LEU A 607 -2.52 -21.00 36.36
CA LEU A 607 -1.45 -20.11 36.75
C LEU A 607 -1.11 -19.17 35.58
N THR A 608 -1.19 -17.87 35.84
CA THR A 608 -0.84 -16.82 34.89
C THR A 608 -0.11 -15.68 35.62
N ASN A 609 0.17 -14.57 34.92
CA ASN A 609 0.90 -13.43 35.45
C ASN A 609 0.07 -12.13 35.44
N ALA A 610 0.31 -11.28 36.42
CA ALA A 610 -0.02 -9.87 36.36
C ALA A 610 1.01 -9.16 35.47
N TYR A 611 0.64 -8.04 34.88
CA TYR A 611 1.57 -7.22 34.09
C TYR A 611 1.04 -5.79 33.96
N ALA A 612 1.82 -4.79 34.37
CA ALA A 612 1.36 -3.41 34.47
C ALA A 612 0.04 -3.32 35.28
N ASN A 613 -1.06 -2.84 34.66
CA ASN A 613 -2.38 -2.75 35.27
C ASN A 613 -3.23 -4.04 35.16
N LYS A 614 -2.75 -5.08 34.46
CA LYS A 614 -3.46 -6.36 34.35
C LYS A 614 -3.34 -7.19 35.63
N ASN A 615 -4.48 -7.66 36.12
CA ASN A 615 -4.58 -8.76 37.07
C ASN A 615 -5.71 -9.71 36.66
N MET A 616 -5.35 -10.95 36.28
CA MET A 616 -6.31 -11.94 35.77
C MET A 616 -7.10 -12.66 36.87
N ALA A 617 -6.60 -12.68 38.12
CA ALA A 617 -7.29 -13.33 39.23
C ALA A 617 -8.63 -12.63 39.58
N LEU A 618 -8.81 -11.39 39.13
CA LEU A 618 -10.07 -10.65 39.28
C LEU A 618 -11.14 -11.07 38.28
N LEU A 619 -10.81 -11.87 37.26
CA LEU A 619 -11.72 -12.21 36.18
C LEU A 619 -12.41 -13.56 36.38
N HIS A 620 -11.82 -14.48 37.14
CA HIS A 620 -12.38 -15.81 37.39
C HIS A 620 -11.73 -16.49 38.60
N ASP A 621 -12.53 -17.16 39.43
CA ASP A 621 -12.09 -17.89 40.63
C ASP A 621 -10.95 -18.92 40.39
N ASN A 622 -10.91 -19.53 39.21
CA ASN A 622 -9.94 -20.57 38.87
C ASN A 622 -8.56 -20.01 38.49
N ILE A 623 -8.43 -18.69 38.37
CA ILE A 623 -7.20 -18.04 37.90
C ILE A 623 -6.39 -17.52 39.08
N THR A 624 -5.16 -18.00 39.16
CA THR A 624 -4.13 -17.50 40.06
C THR A 624 -3.11 -16.68 39.26
N SER A 625 -2.87 -15.44 39.70
CA SER A 625 -1.96 -14.51 39.01
C SER A 625 -0.76 -14.18 39.90
N PHE A 626 0.46 -14.43 39.42
CA PHE A 626 1.68 -13.99 40.10
C PHE A 626 2.13 -12.62 39.61
N GLU A 627 2.73 -11.81 40.50
CA GLU A 627 3.16 -10.45 40.14
C GLU A 627 4.61 -10.39 39.65
N LYS A 628 5.49 -11.22 40.21
CA LYS A 628 6.92 -11.20 39.92
C LYS A 628 7.29 -12.38 39.05
N PHE A 629 8.03 -12.12 37.96
CA PHE A 629 8.67 -13.16 37.15
C PHE A 629 9.89 -13.72 37.88
N ASP A 630 9.66 -14.33 39.03
CA ASP A 630 10.61 -15.14 39.78
C ASP A 630 10.25 -16.62 39.61
N VAL A 631 11.20 -17.39 39.09
CA VAL A 631 11.01 -18.79 38.73
C VAL A 631 10.68 -19.65 39.96
N VAL A 632 11.33 -19.39 41.09
CA VAL A 632 11.18 -20.18 42.31
C VAL A 632 9.80 -19.92 42.90
N ASP A 633 9.43 -18.65 43.04
CA ASP A 633 8.11 -18.25 43.57
C ASP A 633 6.98 -18.81 42.70
N ALA A 634 7.09 -18.68 41.37
CA ALA A 634 6.09 -19.20 40.44
C ALA A 634 5.99 -20.74 40.51
N SER A 635 7.12 -21.45 40.61
CA SER A 635 7.13 -22.92 40.76
C SER A 635 6.47 -23.38 42.08
N GLN A 636 6.69 -22.64 43.17
CA GLN A 636 6.07 -22.92 44.46
C GLN A 636 4.57 -22.64 44.43
N GLN A 637 4.15 -21.61 43.69
CA GLN A 637 2.73 -21.33 43.49
C GLN A 637 2.04 -22.43 42.68
N LEU A 638 2.67 -22.93 41.61
CA LEU A 638 2.17 -24.08 40.86
C LEU A 638 2.02 -25.31 41.77
N LYS A 639 3.01 -25.60 42.63
CA LYS A 639 2.94 -26.70 43.60
C LYS A 639 1.78 -26.54 44.58
N ARG A 640 1.60 -25.35 45.16
CA ARG A 640 0.48 -25.07 46.08
C ARG A 640 -0.88 -25.27 45.41
N MET A 641 -1.01 -24.88 44.14
CA MET A 641 -2.23 -25.14 43.36
C MET A 641 -2.46 -26.64 43.15
N ALA A 642 -1.40 -27.41 42.87
CA ALA A 642 -1.46 -28.87 42.74
C ALA A 642 -1.88 -29.55 44.05
N GLU A 643 -1.26 -29.17 45.17
CA GLU A 643 -1.60 -29.67 46.51
C GLU A 643 -3.06 -29.35 46.87
N HIS A 644 -3.50 -28.14 46.59
CA HIS A 644 -4.89 -27.74 46.81
C HIS A 644 -5.85 -28.57 45.95
N TRP A 645 -5.55 -28.76 44.67
CA TRP A 645 -6.36 -29.58 43.78
C TRP A 645 -6.48 -31.04 44.28
N LEU A 646 -5.41 -31.63 44.84
CA LEU A 646 -5.47 -32.99 45.40
C LEU A 646 -6.47 -33.11 46.57
N THR A 647 -6.70 -32.03 47.32
CA THR A 647 -7.69 -32.00 48.41
C THR A 647 -9.12 -31.85 47.91
N ASN A 648 -9.32 -31.19 46.77
CA ASN A 648 -10.64 -31.02 46.14
C ASN A 648 -10.54 -31.03 44.60
N PRO A 649 -10.47 -32.22 43.97
CA PRO A 649 -10.28 -32.34 42.53
C PRO A 649 -11.42 -31.75 41.67
N THR A 650 -12.58 -31.51 42.28
CA THR A 650 -13.77 -30.98 41.61
C THR A 650 -13.90 -29.46 41.68
N GLN A 651 -13.04 -28.78 42.45
CA GLN A 651 -13.18 -27.35 42.72
C GLN A 651 -13.18 -26.46 41.48
N GLY A 652 -12.41 -26.85 40.46
CA GLY A 652 -12.36 -26.10 39.20
C GLY A 652 -13.73 -25.98 38.53
N TRP A 653 -14.59 -26.99 38.66
CA TRP A 653 -15.96 -26.94 38.14
C TRP A 653 -16.92 -26.08 38.98
N GLN A 654 -16.50 -25.64 40.17
CA GLN A 654 -17.26 -24.76 41.05
C GLN A 654 -16.88 -23.29 40.89
N GLY A 655 -15.73 -23.01 40.27
CA GLY A 655 -15.26 -21.65 40.02
C GLY A 655 -16.19 -20.88 39.09
N GLN A 656 -16.38 -19.59 39.38
CA GLN A 656 -17.23 -18.70 38.61
C GLN A 656 -16.41 -17.63 37.90
N ALA A 657 -16.87 -17.24 36.72
CA ALA A 657 -16.39 -16.04 36.04
C ALA A 657 -16.96 -14.78 36.72
N HIS A 658 -16.13 -13.75 36.82
CA HIS A 658 -16.53 -12.41 37.28
C HIS A 658 -16.72 -11.42 36.12
N ILE A 659 -16.63 -11.93 34.89
CA ILE A 659 -16.84 -11.21 33.64
C ILE A 659 -17.86 -11.94 32.78
N ASN A 660 -18.65 -11.18 32.02
CA ASN A 660 -19.63 -11.73 31.07
C ASN A 660 -19.18 -11.61 29.61
N TRP A 661 -18.33 -10.62 29.29
CA TRP A 661 -17.97 -10.27 27.92
C TRP A 661 -17.25 -11.38 27.16
N PHE A 662 -16.53 -12.27 27.85
CA PHE A 662 -15.85 -13.40 27.22
C PHE A 662 -16.75 -14.65 27.12
N TYR A 663 -17.45 -15.00 28.19
CA TYR A 663 -18.14 -16.28 28.33
C TYR A 663 -19.56 -16.28 27.76
N ASP A 664 -20.28 -15.16 27.80
CA ASP A 664 -21.69 -15.13 27.39
C ASP A 664 -21.90 -15.00 25.88
N ASN A 665 -20.83 -14.83 25.09
CA ASN A 665 -20.88 -14.59 23.64
C ASN A 665 -21.89 -13.50 23.24
N ALA A 666 -22.13 -12.55 24.14
CA ALA A 666 -23.13 -11.51 23.95
C ALA A 666 -22.69 -10.52 22.87
N ALA A 667 -23.67 -9.92 22.18
CA ALA A 667 -23.54 -9.01 21.03
C ALA A 667 -22.85 -7.64 21.32
N ILE A 668 -21.95 -7.58 22.31
CA ILE A 668 -21.28 -6.36 22.77
C ILE A 668 -20.51 -5.69 21.61
N THR A 669 -19.87 -6.50 20.76
CA THR A 669 -19.18 -6.02 19.55
C THR A 669 -20.14 -5.33 18.58
N THR A 670 -21.36 -5.84 18.41
CA THR A 670 -22.36 -5.26 17.50
C THR A 670 -22.85 -3.89 17.98
N ALA A 671 -23.16 -3.76 19.28
CA ALA A 671 -23.60 -2.49 19.86
C ALA A 671 -22.49 -1.43 19.77
N LYS A 672 -21.26 -1.80 20.13
CA LYS A 672 -20.11 -0.88 20.08
C LYS A 672 -19.71 -0.54 18.64
N ALA A 673 -19.78 -1.49 17.72
CA ALA A 673 -19.59 -1.24 16.29
C ALA A 673 -20.62 -0.26 15.72
N ALA A 674 -21.87 -0.28 16.21
CA ALA A 674 -22.89 0.70 15.82
C ALA A 674 -22.56 2.12 16.34
N GLU A 675 -22.00 2.25 17.54
CA GLU A 675 -21.51 3.55 18.05
C GLU A 675 -20.34 4.07 17.20
N ILE A 676 -19.36 3.22 16.89
CA ILE A 676 -18.23 3.55 16.02
C ILE A 676 -18.72 3.93 14.62
N ALA A 677 -19.66 3.17 14.05
CA ALA A 677 -20.28 3.46 12.75
C ALA A 677 -20.97 4.84 12.75
N LYS A 678 -21.65 5.21 13.85
CA LYS A 678 -22.26 6.54 13.99
C LYS A 678 -21.21 7.65 13.99
N GLU A 679 -20.07 7.45 14.65
CA GLU A 679 -18.96 8.41 14.59
C GLU A 679 -18.39 8.51 13.18
N ILE A 680 -18.11 7.38 12.51
CA ILE A 680 -17.67 7.33 11.11
C ILE A 680 -18.66 8.08 10.21
N GLN A 681 -19.97 7.87 10.38
CA GLN A 681 -21.00 8.54 9.60
C GLN A 681 -20.99 10.05 9.82
N ALA A 682 -20.78 10.51 11.05
CA ALA A 682 -20.62 11.94 11.34
C ALA A 682 -19.39 12.54 10.63
N LYS A 683 -18.30 11.79 10.51
CA LYS A 683 -17.09 12.21 9.78
C LYS A 683 -17.27 12.20 8.26
N LEU A 684 -18.10 11.31 7.71
CA LEU A 684 -18.41 11.29 6.28
C LEU A 684 -19.26 12.50 5.83
N ILE A 685 -19.99 13.12 6.75
CA ILE A 685 -20.84 14.29 6.49
C ILE A 685 -20.03 15.61 6.53
N GLN A 686 -18.94 15.64 7.30
CA GLN A 686 -18.02 16.77 7.44
C GLN A 686 -17.04 16.84 6.25
#